data_AF-A0A936P191-F1
#
_entry.id   AF-A0A936P191-F1
#
_cell.length_a   1.000
_cell.length_b   1.000
_cell.length_c   1.000
_cell.angle_alpha   90.00
_cell.angle_beta   90.00
_cell.angle_gamma   90.00
#
_symmetry.space_group_name_H-M   'P 1'
#
loop_
_entity.id
_entity.type
_entity.pdbx_description
1 polymer ?
#
loop_
_entity_poly.entity_id
_entity_poly.type
_entity_poly.pdbx_seq_one_letter_code
_entity_poly.pdbx_strand_id
1 'polypeptide(L)'
;MPAQTLPATLHILPLTEKPFFPAQTLPLIMNEGPWMETVKRIGDSGHHLVGLVCVHGDISDDARPEDFHRIGTLVRMHHPMRSDGKIQFIAEGITRFKVSEWISGTAPYYARVEYPAETRQATTGEEIKAYALAIINAIKDLLPLNPLYSEELKFFLNRFSPNEPAQLTDFAASLTTAPKEKLQEVLEALNLRKRMQKVLVLIKKELEVAKLQTQIREKVEEKMTQQQREFFLREQLKAIQKELGIAKDDRTADLELYQGRIKKLTLPPHAEKKIGEEMDKLSGLEHGSPEYTVTRNYLDWLTNLPWGKYTRDKLDLARARKILDQDHDGLDDVKERIVEFLAVGAMKGEVAGSILLLVGPPGVGKTSIGKSVARALGRKFYRFSVGGMRDEAEIKGHRRTYIGALPGKFIQAIKEVESQNPIIMLDEVDKIGASYQGDPASALLEVLDPEQNSEFLDHYLDVRFDLSKTLFICTANQIDTIPAPLLDRMEVIRLSGYLMEEKLAIAKHHLWPKQLKKSGLKRGQVSISAAAVRKIIEGYAREAGVRQLEMNLGKVIRKSVVKIVRKEADKLQVNAANLETFLTDPPYLPEKPMTGIGVVTGLAWTALGGATLTIEATKVHTLNRGFKLTGKLGEVMKESAEIAYSYISSHLKPYKADPGFFDEAFVHLHVPEGATPKDGPSAGITMATALLSLARNEKIGRPLAMTGELTLTGQVLPVGGIREKVIAAKRVGVHELILPQANQPDFDRLPDYVKAGLSVSFVKHYKDVAKLVFGG
;
A
#
# COMPACT_ATOMS: atom_id res chain seq x y z
N MET A 1 -18.57 -28.32 -41.18
CA MET A 1 -17.14 -28.36 -41.51
C MET A 1 -16.68 -29.81 -41.48
N PRO A 2 -15.82 -30.27 -42.41
CA PRO A 2 -15.30 -31.64 -42.36
C PRO A 2 -14.62 -31.86 -41.01
N ALA A 3 -14.74 -33.07 -40.45
CA ALA A 3 -14.23 -33.42 -39.13
C ALA A 3 -12.71 -33.21 -39.10
N GLN A 4 -12.26 -32.03 -38.65
CA GLN A 4 -10.86 -31.77 -38.38
C GLN A 4 -10.41 -32.75 -37.30
N THR A 5 -9.50 -33.65 -37.63
CA THR A 5 -8.82 -34.50 -36.66
C THR A 5 -8.10 -33.61 -35.66
N LEU A 6 -8.65 -33.54 -34.44
CA LEU A 6 -8.06 -32.78 -33.35
C LEU A 6 -6.72 -33.42 -32.96
N PRO A 7 -5.65 -32.63 -32.74
CA PRO A 7 -4.33 -33.18 -32.45
C PRO A 7 -4.30 -33.85 -31.08
N ALA A 8 -3.65 -35.02 -30.99
CA ALA A 8 -3.48 -35.76 -29.73
C ALA A 8 -2.45 -35.13 -28.77
N THR A 9 -1.62 -34.22 -29.29
CA THR A 9 -0.59 -33.51 -28.53
C THR A 9 -0.64 -32.01 -28.85
N LEU A 10 -0.42 -31.16 -27.85
CA LEU A 10 -0.54 -29.71 -27.97
C LEU A 10 0.60 -29.00 -27.25
N HIS A 11 1.01 -27.85 -27.82
CA HIS A 11 1.73 -26.84 -27.06
C HIS A 11 0.76 -26.12 -26.12
N ILE A 12 1.20 -25.89 -24.88
CA ILE A 12 0.36 -25.28 -23.84
C ILE A 12 0.95 -23.92 -23.44
N LEU A 13 0.08 -22.92 -23.34
CA LEU A 13 0.38 -21.60 -22.80
C LEU A 13 -0.41 -21.35 -21.50
N PRO A 14 0.23 -20.80 -20.45
CA PRO A 14 -0.44 -20.49 -19.20
C PRO A 14 -1.28 -19.21 -19.31
N LEU A 15 -2.39 -19.18 -18.56
CA LEU A 15 -3.20 -17.98 -18.31
C LEU A 15 -3.27 -17.70 -16.81
N THR A 16 -2.83 -16.52 -16.38
CA THR A 16 -2.81 -16.11 -14.96
C THR A 16 -4.11 -15.46 -14.51
N GLU A 17 -4.75 -14.68 -15.40
CA GLU A 17 -5.90 -13.83 -15.06
C GLU A 17 -7.22 -14.58 -14.94
N LYS A 18 -7.61 -15.31 -15.99
CA LYS A 18 -8.85 -16.08 -16.05
C LYS A 18 -8.79 -17.18 -17.09
N PRO A 19 -9.58 -18.27 -16.95
CA PRO A 19 -9.68 -19.28 -17.98
C PRO A 19 -10.34 -18.75 -19.26
N PHE A 20 -9.88 -19.27 -20.39
CA PHE A 20 -10.43 -18.99 -21.71
C PHE A 20 -11.55 -19.98 -22.04
N PHE A 21 -12.67 -19.54 -22.62
CA PHE A 21 -13.80 -20.41 -22.92
C PHE A 21 -13.95 -20.70 -24.43
N PRO A 22 -14.50 -21.86 -24.83
CA PRO A 22 -14.64 -22.24 -26.25
C PRO A 22 -15.44 -21.25 -27.11
N ALA A 23 -16.40 -20.52 -26.55
CA ALA A 23 -17.24 -19.57 -27.27
C ALA A 23 -16.67 -18.12 -27.30
N GLN A 24 -15.39 -17.93 -26.92
CA GLN A 24 -14.73 -16.63 -26.87
C GLN A 24 -13.77 -16.41 -28.04
N THR A 25 -13.68 -15.16 -28.50
CA THR A 25 -12.62 -14.69 -29.40
C THR A 25 -12.09 -13.37 -28.87
N LEU A 26 -10.84 -13.35 -28.38
CA LEU A 26 -10.25 -12.17 -27.74
C LEU A 26 -8.77 -12.02 -28.10
N PRO A 27 -8.24 -10.79 -28.18
CA PRO A 27 -6.80 -10.56 -28.26
C PRO A 27 -6.14 -10.93 -26.92
N LEU A 28 -5.07 -11.72 -26.98
CA LEU A 28 -4.21 -12.07 -25.85
C LEU A 28 -2.84 -11.41 -26.01
N ILE A 29 -2.28 -10.97 -24.89
CA ILE A 29 -0.96 -10.33 -24.82
C ILE A 29 -0.12 -11.12 -23.81
N MET A 30 1.08 -11.53 -24.20
CA MET A 30 2.01 -12.30 -23.38
C MET A 30 3.43 -11.73 -23.47
N ASN A 31 4.25 -11.96 -22.44
CA ASN A 31 5.66 -11.55 -22.47
C ASN A 31 6.43 -12.34 -23.55
N GLU A 32 7.32 -11.68 -24.28
CA GLU A 32 8.08 -12.34 -25.34
C GLU A 32 9.03 -13.41 -24.78
N GLY A 33 9.71 -13.13 -23.67
CA GLY A 33 10.80 -13.97 -23.11
C GLY A 33 10.56 -15.49 -23.10
N PRO A 34 9.77 -16.02 -22.15
CA PRO A 34 9.58 -17.48 -22.01
C PRO A 34 8.68 -18.10 -23.09
N TRP A 35 7.89 -17.30 -23.81
CA TRP A 35 6.82 -17.79 -24.68
C TRP A 35 7.15 -17.74 -26.17
N MET A 36 8.20 -17.02 -26.58
CA MET A 36 8.53 -16.84 -27.99
C MET A 36 8.67 -18.19 -28.71
N GLU A 37 9.49 -19.08 -28.16
CA GLU A 37 9.76 -20.37 -28.77
C GLU A 37 8.49 -21.22 -28.92
N THR A 38 7.58 -21.15 -27.95
CA THR A 38 6.28 -21.83 -28.00
C THR A 38 5.42 -21.27 -29.14
N VAL A 39 5.33 -19.95 -29.27
CA VAL A 39 4.53 -19.28 -30.32
C VAL A 39 5.08 -19.55 -31.72
N LYS A 40 6.41 -19.60 -31.89
CA LYS A 40 7.07 -20.01 -33.14
C LYS A 40 6.64 -21.41 -33.56
N ARG A 41 6.77 -22.39 -32.66
CA ARG A 41 6.40 -23.80 -32.94
C ARG A 41 4.92 -23.97 -33.27
N ILE A 42 4.04 -23.17 -32.67
CA ILE A 42 2.62 -23.16 -33.00
C ILE A 42 2.40 -22.58 -34.41
N GLY A 43 3.11 -21.51 -34.78
CA GLY A 43 3.09 -20.94 -36.13
C GLY A 43 3.49 -21.95 -37.21
N ASP A 44 4.52 -22.76 -36.93
CA ASP A 44 5.02 -23.76 -37.87
C ASP A 44 4.13 -25.01 -37.98
N SER A 45 3.19 -25.22 -37.04
CA SER A 45 2.39 -26.45 -36.92
C SER A 45 1.29 -26.64 -37.97
N GLY A 46 1.14 -25.73 -38.94
CA GLY A 46 0.14 -25.77 -40.03
C GLY A 46 -1.32 -25.57 -39.60
N HIS A 47 -1.70 -26.04 -38.41
CA HIS A 47 -3.05 -25.94 -37.85
C HIS A 47 -3.24 -24.72 -36.94
N HIS A 48 -2.15 -24.08 -36.48
CA HIS A 48 -2.16 -22.92 -35.56
C HIS A 48 -2.98 -23.16 -34.28
N LEU A 49 -2.96 -24.39 -33.77
CA LEU A 49 -3.71 -24.80 -32.60
C LEU A 49 -2.84 -24.78 -31.34
N VAL A 50 -3.38 -24.22 -30.25
CA VAL A 50 -2.70 -24.09 -28.96
C VAL A 50 -3.66 -24.41 -27.82
N GLY A 51 -3.15 -25.05 -26.77
CA GLY A 51 -3.89 -25.25 -25.54
C GLY A 51 -3.68 -24.07 -24.58
N LEU A 52 -4.74 -23.39 -24.19
CA LEU A 52 -4.69 -22.39 -23.12
C LEU A 52 -5.18 -23.01 -21.81
N VAL A 53 -4.37 -22.91 -20.76
CA VAL A 53 -4.67 -23.51 -19.46
C VAL A 53 -4.43 -22.48 -18.37
N CYS A 54 -5.42 -22.31 -17.47
CA CYS A 54 -5.27 -21.41 -16.34
C CYS A 54 -4.30 -21.98 -15.31
N VAL A 55 -3.51 -21.13 -14.64
CA VAL A 55 -2.59 -21.54 -13.56
C VAL A 55 -3.07 -21.05 -12.19
N HIS A 56 -2.74 -21.79 -11.14
CA HIS A 56 -3.11 -21.45 -9.76
C HIS A 56 -2.44 -20.15 -9.25
N GLY A 57 -1.17 -19.92 -9.61
CA GLY A 57 -0.38 -18.75 -9.21
C GLY A 57 -0.52 -17.52 -10.12
N ASP A 58 0.12 -16.41 -9.74
CA ASP A 58 0.10 -15.15 -10.49
C ASP A 58 1.38 -14.92 -11.33
N ILE A 59 2.30 -15.89 -11.32
CA ILE A 59 3.57 -15.85 -12.07
C ILE A 59 3.49 -16.91 -13.18
N SER A 60 3.44 -16.46 -14.44
CA SER A 60 3.42 -17.37 -15.60
C SER A 60 4.79 -17.93 -15.93
N ASP A 61 5.86 -17.15 -15.72
CA ASP A 61 7.14 -17.31 -16.43
C ASP A 61 8.01 -18.47 -15.91
N ASP A 62 7.67 -19.07 -14.76
CA ASP A 62 8.32 -20.25 -14.16
C ASP A 62 7.29 -21.30 -13.66
N ALA A 63 6.12 -21.38 -14.32
CA ALA A 63 5.05 -22.28 -13.91
C ALA A 63 5.46 -23.75 -14.05
N ARG A 64 5.28 -24.56 -13.00
CA ARG A 64 5.51 -26.01 -13.07
C ARG A 64 4.25 -26.71 -13.57
N PRO A 65 4.36 -27.93 -14.13
CA PRO A 65 3.19 -28.74 -14.52
C PRO A 65 2.10 -28.89 -13.44
N GLU A 66 2.48 -28.81 -12.16
CA GLU A 66 1.58 -28.86 -10.99
C GLU A 66 0.75 -27.59 -10.80
N ASP A 67 1.23 -26.45 -11.31
CA ASP A 67 0.54 -25.15 -11.22
C ASP A 67 -0.59 -25.02 -12.23
N PHE A 68 -0.63 -25.89 -13.26
CA PHE A 68 -1.64 -25.88 -14.31
C PHE A 68 -2.91 -26.63 -13.89
N HIS A 69 -4.06 -26.02 -14.17
CA HIS A 69 -5.32 -26.73 -14.10
C HIS A 69 -5.39 -27.89 -15.10
N ARG A 70 -6.14 -28.94 -14.76
CA ARG A 70 -6.23 -30.14 -15.61
C ARG A 70 -7.04 -29.95 -16.89
N ILE A 71 -7.96 -28.99 -16.92
CA ILE A 71 -8.83 -28.70 -18.07
C ILE A 71 -8.54 -27.30 -18.56
N GLY A 72 -8.33 -27.20 -19.87
CA GLY A 72 -8.13 -25.94 -20.60
C GLY A 72 -8.99 -25.89 -21.86
N THR A 73 -8.72 -24.87 -22.68
CA THR A 73 -9.43 -24.65 -23.94
C THR A 73 -8.47 -24.69 -25.11
N LEU A 74 -8.81 -25.50 -26.11
CA LEU A 74 -8.15 -25.53 -27.40
C LEU A 74 -8.55 -24.27 -28.15
N VAL A 75 -7.53 -23.53 -28.60
CA VAL A 75 -7.66 -22.24 -29.25
C VAL A 75 -6.93 -22.27 -30.58
N ARG A 76 -7.50 -21.60 -31.59
CA ARG A 76 -6.82 -21.25 -32.82
C ARG A 76 -6.20 -19.87 -32.68
N MET A 77 -4.90 -19.80 -32.94
CA MET A 77 -4.13 -18.57 -32.89
C MET A 77 -4.15 -17.87 -34.26
N HIS A 78 -4.56 -16.60 -34.27
CA HIS A 78 -4.58 -15.76 -35.47
C HIS A 78 -3.67 -14.56 -35.30
N HIS A 79 -2.94 -14.20 -36.36
CA HIS A 79 -2.14 -12.97 -36.48
C HIS A 79 -1.21 -12.70 -35.27
N PRO A 80 -0.23 -13.56 -34.96
CA PRO A 80 0.77 -13.26 -33.94
C PRO A 80 1.64 -12.07 -34.38
N MET A 81 1.53 -10.96 -33.66
CA MET A 81 2.31 -9.73 -33.85
C MET A 81 3.23 -9.51 -32.65
N ARG A 82 4.39 -8.90 -32.91
CA ARG A 82 5.34 -8.52 -31.86
C ARG A 82 5.36 -7.00 -31.72
N SER A 83 5.34 -6.53 -30.48
CA SER A 83 5.46 -5.11 -30.15
C SER A 83 6.10 -4.97 -28.77
N ASP A 84 7.21 -4.24 -28.68
CA ASP A 84 7.85 -3.80 -27.43
C ASP A 84 8.07 -4.91 -26.38
N GLY A 85 8.68 -6.04 -26.78
CA GLY A 85 8.97 -7.17 -25.88
C GLY A 85 7.75 -8.00 -25.47
N LYS A 86 6.61 -7.82 -26.15
CA LYS A 86 5.38 -8.60 -25.96
C LYS A 86 4.88 -9.22 -27.27
N ILE A 87 4.21 -10.36 -27.13
CA ILE A 87 3.54 -11.08 -28.20
C ILE A 87 2.04 -10.85 -28.06
N GLN A 88 1.41 -10.38 -29.13
CA GLN A 88 -0.04 -10.21 -29.21
C GLN A 88 -0.62 -11.11 -30.30
N PHE A 89 -1.69 -11.83 -30.02
CA PHE A 89 -2.41 -12.64 -31.00
C PHE A 89 -3.89 -12.69 -30.69
N ILE A 90 -4.72 -12.97 -31.70
CA ILE A 90 -6.15 -13.20 -31.49
C ILE A 90 -6.37 -14.69 -31.22
N ALA A 91 -6.87 -15.01 -30.02
CA ALA A 91 -7.25 -16.35 -29.62
C ALA A 91 -8.71 -16.61 -29.97
N GLU A 92 -8.98 -17.65 -30.76
CA GLU A 92 -10.33 -18.15 -31.06
C GLU A 92 -10.57 -19.49 -30.37
N GLY A 93 -11.54 -19.56 -29.46
CA GLY A 93 -11.92 -20.79 -28.77
C GLY A 93 -12.55 -21.83 -29.70
N ILE A 94 -12.19 -23.10 -29.49
CA ILE A 94 -12.76 -24.23 -30.24
C ILE A 94 -13.46 -25.22 -29.31
N THR A 95 -12.74 -25.84 -28.39
CA THR A 95 -13.29 -26.88 -27.51
C THR A 95 -12.47 -27.05 -26.24
N ARG A 96 -13.02 -27.74 -25.24
CA ARG A 96 -12.29 -28.10 -24.02
C ARG A 96 -11.35 -29.27 -24.30
N PHE A 97 -10.22 -29.29 -23.61
CA PHE A 97 -9.36 -30.46 -23.54
C PHE A 97 -8.91 -30.69 -22.09
N LYS A 98 -8.50 -31.92 -21.81
CA LYS A 98 -7.91 -32.34 -20.55
C LYS A 98 -6.47 -32.76 -20.80
N VAL A 99 -5.55 -32.25 -19.99
CA VAL A 99 -4.15 -32.70 -20.01
C VAL A 99 -4.08 -34.10 -19.43
N SER A 100 -3.62 -35.07 -20.22
CA SER A 100 -3.44 -36.46 -19.77
C SER A 100 -2.01 -36.72 -19.32
N GLU A 101 -1.02 -36.22 -20.05
CA GLU A 101 0.40 -36.45 -19.77
C GLU A 101 1.27 -35.28 -20.28
N TRP A 102 2.23 -34.82 -19.48
CA TRP A 102 3.21 -33.81 -19.91
C TRP A 102 4.39 -34.49 -20.61
N ILE A 103 4.62 -34.14 -21.87
CA ILE A 103 5.76 -34.59 -22.68
C ILE A 103 6.97 -33.68 -22.43
N SER A 104 6.73 -32.38 -22.22
CA SER A 104 7.71 -31.39 -21.77
C SER A 104 7.13 -30.58 -20.61
N GLY A 105 7.80 -30.66 -19.46
CA GLY A 105 7.43 -29.95 -18.22
C GLY A 105 8.09 -28.57 -18.07
N THR A 106 8.83 -28.11 -19.08
CA THR A 106 9.45 -26.79 -19.15
C THR A 106 9.06 -26.10 -20.46
N ALA A 107 9.08 -24.77 -20.50
CA ALA A 107 8.82 -24.02 -21.72
C ALA A 107 9.79 -24.42 -22.86
N PRO A 108 9.33 -24.72 -24.08
CA PRO A 108 7.93 -24.76 -24.52
C PRO A 108 7.20 -26.00 -23.98
N TYR A 109 6.11 -25.77 -23.23
CA TYR A 109 5.35 -26.88 -22.65
C TYR A 109 4.67 -27.67 -23.76
N TYR A 110 4.66 -28.99 -23.59
CA TYR A 110 4.07 -29.90 -24.56
C TYR A 110 3.40 -31.06 -23.83
N ALA A 111 2.17 -31.37 -24.17
CA ALA A 111 1.40 -32.39 -23.48
C ALA A 111 0.53 -33.21 -24.43
N ARG A 112 0.27 -34.46 -24.05
CA ARG A 112 -0.80 -35.28 -24.61
C ARG A 112 -2.12 -34.83 -23.97
N VAL A 113 -3.14 -34.76 -24.82
CA VAL A 113 -4.45 -34.22 -24.44
C VAL A 113 -5.58 -35.15 -24.84
N GLU A 114 -6.66 -35.11 -24.06
CA GLU A 114 -7.91 -35.80 -24.34
C GLU A 114 -9.02 -34.77 -24.52
N TYR A 115 -9.92 -35.02 -25.46
CA TYR A 115 -11.09 -34.16 -25.70
C TYR A 115 -12.31 -34.80 -25.04
N PRO A 116 -12.73 -34.32 -23.85
CA PRO A 116 -13.85 -34.91 -23.16
C PRO A 116 -15.14 -34.74 -23.97
N ALA A 117 -15.83 -35.85 -24.23
CA ALA A 117 -17.16 -35.81 -24.81
C ALA A 117 -18.14 -35.15 -23.82
N GLU A 118 -18.95 -34.20 -24.30
CA GLU A 118 -20.02 -33.65 -23.48
C GLU A 118 -20.97 -34.79 -23.08
N THR A 119 -21.10 -35.04 -21.78
CA THR A 119 -21.94 -36.13 -21.29
C THR A 119 -23.40 -35.77 -21.53
N ARG A 120 -23.99 -36.30 -22.61
CA ARG A 120 -25.44 -36.29 -22.86
C ARG A 120 -26.13 -37.28 -21.93
N GLN A 121 -26.06 -37.05 -20.61
CA GLN A 121 -27.03 -37.70 -19.73
C GLN A 121 -28.42 -37.23 -20.15
N ALA A 122 -29.38 -38.15 -20.15
CA ALA A 122 -30.79 -37.92 -20.48
C ALA A 122 -31.35 -36.78 -19.62
N THR A 123 -31.18 -35.55 -20.09
CA THR A 123 -31.66 -34.35 -19.44
C THR A 123 -32.92 -33.98 -20.22
N THR A 124 -34.07 -33.92 -19.56
CA THR A 124 -35.32 -33.50 -20.18
C THR A 124 -35.09 -32.18 -20.90
N GLY A 125 -35.36 -32.14 -22.21
CA GLY A 125 -35.09 -30.96 -23.05
C GLY A 125 -35.76 -29.68 -22.54
N GLU A 126 -36.79 -29.80 -21.70
CA GLU A 126 -37.49 -28.68 -21.06
C GLU A 126 -36.66 -27.94 -20.01
N GLU A 127 -35.91 -28.64 -19.14
CA GLU A 127 -35.09 -27.98 -18.11
C GLU A 127 -33.93 -27.19 -18.74
N ILE A 128 -33.25 -27.77 -19.75
CA ILE A 128 -32.17 -27.08 -20.48
C ILE A 128 -32.71 -25.84 -21.18
N LYS A 129 -33.90 -25.92 -21.80
CA LYS A 129 -34.57 -24.75 -22.41
C LYS A 129 -34.85 -23.67 -21.37
N ALA A 130 -35.33 -24.03 -20.17
CA ALA A 130 -35.60 -23.08 -19.10
C ALA A 130 -34.32 -22.34 -18.64
N TYR A 131 -33.21 -23.07 -18.45
CA TYR A 131 -31.92 -22.45 -18.12
C TYR A 131 -31.40 -21.55 -19.26
N ALA A 132 -31.54 -21.99 -20.52
CA ALA A 132 -31.11 -21.19 -21.67
C ALA A 132 -31.89 -19.87 -21.75
N LEU A 133 -33.21 -19.90 -21.56
CA LEU A 133 -34.04 -18.70 -21.50
C LEU A 133 -33.65 -17.78 -20.34
N ALA A 134 -33.36 -18.34 -19.16
CA ALA A 134 -32.92 -17.56 -18.01
C ALA A 134 -31.58 -16.85 -18.26
N ILE A 135 -30.63 -17.54 -18.91
CA ILE A 135 -29.34 -16.96 -19.29
C ILE A 135 -29.53 -15.87 -20.36
N ILE A 136 -30.35 -16.11 -21.39
CA ILE A 136 -30.67 -15.12 -22.42
C ILE A 136 -31.28 -13.86 -21.80
N ASN A 137 -32.21 -14.00 -20.86
CA ASN A 137 -32.82 -12.87 -20.18
C ASN A 137 -31.80 -12.11 -19.32
N ALA A 138 -30.92 -12.81 -18.62
CA ALA A 138 -29.85 -12.16 -17.85
C ALA A 138 -28.89 -11.37 -18.75
N ILE A 139 -28.52 -11.91 -19.92
CA ILE A 139 -27.69 -11.20 -20.92
C ILE A 139 -28.46 -9.97 -21.45
N LYS A 140 -29.73 -10.13 -21.82
CA LYS A 140 -30.58 -9.03 -22.32
C LYS A 140 -30.69 -7.88 -21.33
N ASP A 141 -30.82 -8.16 -20.04
CA ASP A 141 -30.88 -7.14 -19.00
C ASP A 141 -29.52 -6.47 -18.76
N LEU A 142 -28.41 -7.16 -19.07
CA LEU A 142 -27.05 -6.67 -18.88
C LEU A 142 -26.60 -5.73 -20.00
N LEU A 143 -27.01 -5.97 -21.25
CA LEU A 143 -26.57 -5.20 -22.43
C LEU A 143 -26.82 -3.69 -22.33
N PRO A 144 -27.99 -3.19 -21.89
CA PRO A 144 -28.24 -1.75 -21.79
C PRO A 144 -27.38 -1.07 -20.72
N LEU A 145 -26.91 -1.83 -19.73
CA LEU A 145 -26.15 -1.30 -18.59
C LEU A 145 -24.67 -1.11 -18.92
N ASN A 146 -24.13 -1.84 -19.90
CA ASN A 146 -22.73 -1.71 -20.32
C ASN A 146 -22.55 -1.95 -21.83
N PRO A 147 -22.25 -0.88 -22.62
CA PRO A 147 -22.09 -0.97 -24.08
C PRO A 147 -21.00 -1.95 -24.56
N LEU A 148 -19.98 -2.23 -23.74
CA LEU A 148 -18.86 -3.12 -24.13
C LEU A 148 -19.33 -4.55 -24.43
N TYR A 149 -20.37 -5.04 -23.75
CA TYR A 149 -20.91 -6.39 -23.99
C TYR A 149 -21.63 -6.53 -25.33
N SER A 150 -22.01 -5.41 -25.96
CA SER A 150 -22.71 -5.43 -27.25
C SER A 150 -21.81 -5.91 -28.39
N GLU A 151 -20.53 -5.55 -28.36
CA GLU A 151 -19.55 -6.00 -29.36
C GLU A 151 -19.26 -7.50 -29.20
N GLU A 152 -19.04 -7.97 -27.97
CA GLU A 152 -18.84 -9.40 -27.69
C GLU A 152 -20.04 -10.26 -28.12
N LEU A 153 -21.27 -9.75 -27.93
CA LEU A 153 -22.48 -10.43 -28.39
C LEU A 153 -22.58 -10.51 -29.91
N LYS A 154 -22.18 -9.46 -30.65
CA LYS A 154 -22.14 -9.50 -32.13
C LYS A 154 -21.19 -10.60 -32.60
N PHE A 155 -20.01 -10.72 -31.99
CA PHE A 155 -19.06 -11.78 -32.32
C PHE A 155 -19.61 -13.19 -32.03
N PHE A 156 -20.31 -13.36 -30.91
CA PHE A 156 -20.97 -14.63 -30.59
C PHE A 156 -22.06 -14.99 -31.62
N LEU A 157 -22.97 -14.06 -31.92
CA LEU A 157 -24.10 -14.27 -32.84
C LEU A 157 -23.66 -14.52 -34.29
N ASN A 158 -22.51 -13.99 -34.71
CA ASN A 158 -21.93 -14.26 -36.02
C ASN A 158 -21.46 -15.72 -36.19
N ARG A 159 -21.26 -16.45 -35.08
CA ARG A 159 -20.57 -17.75 -35.07
C ARG A 159 -21.39 -18.89 -34.48
N PHE A 160 -22.24 -18.59 -33.50
CA PHE A 160 -23.03 -19.57 -32.77
C PHE A 160 -24.50 -19.15 -32.74
N SER A 161 -25.39 -20.13 -32.85
CA SER A 161 -26.82 -19.87 -32.68
C SER A 161 -27.15 -19.73 -31.17
N PRO A 162 -28.01 -18.77 -30.77
CA PRO A 162 -28.55 -18.71 -29.41
C PRO A 162 -29.28 -19.99 -28.97
N ASN A 163 -29.65 -20.84 -29.92
CA ASN A 163 -30.30 -22.12 -29.69
C ASN A 163 -29.33 -23.25 -29.31
N GLU A 164 -28.03 -22.96 -29.17
CA GLU A 164 -27.00 -23.89 -28.73
C GLU A 164 -26.66 -23.65 -27.25
N PRO A 165 -27.25 -24.42 -26.30
CA PRO A 165 -27.18 -24.07 -24.88
C PRO A 165 -25.77 -24.21 -24.30
N ALA A 166 -24.93 -25.10 -24.85
CA ALA A 166 -23.56 -25.30 -24.40
C ALA A 166 -22.69 -24.07 -24.67
N GLN A 167 -22.74 -23.54 -25.88
CA GLN A 167 -22.01 -22.37 -26.34
C GLN A 167 -22.55 -21.10 -25.68
N LEU A 168 -23.88 -20.98 -25.56
CA LEU A 168 -24.53 -19.89 -24.83
C LEU A 168 -24.05 -19.82 -23.37
N THR A 169 -23.90 -20.98 -22.72
CA THR A 169 -23.43 -21.05 -21.33
C THR A 169 -21.98 -20.61 -21.20
N ASP A 170 -21.13 -21.00 -22.15
CA ASP A 170 -19.71 -20.65 -22.15
C ASP A 170 -19.49 -19.16 -22.45
N PHE A 171 -20.31 -18.60 -23.34
CA PHE A 171 -20.36 -17.17 -23.60
C PHE A 171 -20.89 -16.39 -22.40
N ALA A 172 -21.97 -16.85 -21.76
CA ALA A 172 -22.47 -16.20 -20.56
C ALA A 172 -21.44 -16.16 -19.42
N ALA A 173 -20.58 -17.17 -19.30
CA ALA A 173 -19.46 -17.15 -18.36
C ALA A 173 -18.40 -16.08 -18.71
N SER A 174 -18.15 -15.85 -20.02
CA SER A 174 -17.17 -14.86 -20.49
C SER A 174 -17.51 -13.42 -20.12
N LEU A 175 -18.81 -13.11 -20.05
CA LEU A 175 -19.33 -11.79 -19.73
C LEU A 175 -19.21 -11.43 -18.24
N THR A 176 -18.87 -12.38 -17.37
CA THR A 176 -18.80 -12.16 -15.92
C THR A 176 -17.40 -11.76 -15.44
N THR A 177 -17.36 -10.97 -14.37
CA THR A 177 -16.13 -10.55 -13.67
C THR A 177 -15.81 -11.44 -12.46
N ALA A 178 -16.28 -12.69 -12.48
CA ALA A 178 -16.10 -13.64 -11.38
C ALA A 178 -14.63 -14.03 -11.16
N PRO A 179 -14.22 -14.37 -9.93
CA PRO A 179 -12.85 -14.85 -9.65
C PRO A 179 -12.44 -16.05 -10.49
N LYS A 180 -11.14 -16.15 -10.82
CA LYS A 180 -10.58 -17.17 -11.72
C LYS A 180 -10.95 -18.60 -11.32
N GLU A 181 -10.98 -18.90 -10.02
CA GLU A 181 -11.33 -20.22 -9.48
C GLU A 181 -12.78 -20.59 -9.78
N LYS A 182 -13.69 -19.62 -9.70
CA LYS A 182 -15.13 -19.83 -9.98
C LYS A 182 -15.41 -20.01 -11.47
N LEU A 183 -14.66 -19.32 -12.33
CA LEU A 183 -14.74 -19.53 -13.78
C LEU A 183 -14.12 -20.86 -14.18
N GLN A 184 -13.03 -21.27 -13.54
CA GLN A 184 -12.41 -22.57 -13.78
C GLN A 184 -13.33 -23.72 -13.39
N GLU A 185 -14.03 -23.58 -12.26
CA GLU A 185 -15.11 -24.48 -11.84
C GLU A 185 -16.25 -24.65 -12.86
N VAL A 186 -16.49 -23.65 -13.72
CA VAL A 186 -17.44 -23.70 -14.83
C VAL A 186 -16.82 -24.41 -16.02
N LEU A 187 -15.56 -24.10 -16.36
CA LEU A 187 -14.84 -24.73 -17.46
C LEU A 187 -14.71 -26.24 -17.26
N GLU A 188 -14.47 -26.68 -16.02
CA GLU A 188 -14.34 -28.08 -15.61
C GLU A 188 -15.68 -28.85 -15.54
N ALA A 189 -16.81 -28.15 -15.54
CA ALA A 189 -18.14 -28.76 -15.49
C ALA A 189 -18.56 -29.34 -16.85
N LEU A 190 -18.20 -30.61 -17.09
CA LEU A 190 -18.56 -31.33 -18.33
C LEU A 190 -20.07 -31.61 -18.47
N ASN A 191 -20.81 -31.65 -17.35
CA ASN A 191 -22.27 -31.78 -17.37
C ASN A 191 -22.92 -30.42 -17.64
N LEU A 192 -23.63 -30.31 -18.77
CA LEU A 192 -24.23 -29.06 -19.23
C LEU A 192 -25.19 -28.43 -18.21
N ARG A 193 -26.07 -29.23 -17.58
CA ARG A 193 -27.01 -28.72 -16.57
C ARG A 193 -26.27 -28.09 -15.39
N LYS A 194 -25.27 -28.79 -14.83
CA LYS A 194 -24.46 -28.25 -13.73
C LYS A 194 -23.71 -26.99 -14.14
N ARG A 195 -23.19 -26.96 -15.38
CA ARG A 195 -22.51 -25.79 -15.95
C ARG A 195 -23.46 -24.58 -16.04
N MET A 196 -24.65 -24.77 -16.59
CA MET A 196 -25.70 -23.74 -16.69
C MET A 196 -26.11 -23.18 -15.32
N GLN A 197 -26.25 -24.04 -14.31
CA GLN A 197 -26.56 -23.60 -12.95
C GLN A 197 -25.48 -22.70 -12.36
N LYS A 198 -24.20 -23.08 -12.51
CA LYS A 198 -23.07 -22.27 -12.03
C LYS A 198 -23.03 -20.91 -12.74
N VAL A 199 -23.13 -20.90 -14.07
CA VAL A 199 -23.07 -19.66 -14.86
C VAL A 199 -24.25 -18.74 -14.55
N LEU A 200 -25.46 -19.27 -14.40
CA LEU A 200 -26.63 -18.47 -14.07
C LEU A 200 -26.47 -17.71 -12.75
N VAL A 201 -25.79 -18.29 -11.75
CA VAL A 201 -25.48 -17.62 -10.49
C VAL A 201 -24.48 -16.47 -10.72
N LEU A 202 -23.43 -16.71 -11.51
CA LEU A 202 -22.40 -15.71 -11.79
C LEU A 202 -22.96 -14.52 -12.58
N ILE A 203 -23.73 -14.77 -13.63
CA ILE A 203 -24.27 -13.70 -14.48
C ILE A 203 -25.35 -12.87 -13.76
N LYS A 204 -26.13 -13.48 -12.84
CA LYS A 204 -27.07 -12.72 -11.99
C LYS A 204 -26.33 -11.79 -11.03
N LYS A 205 -25.22 -12.24 -10.45
CA LYS A 205 -24.38 -11.41 -9.60
C LYS A 205 -23.76 -10.25 -10.40
N GLU A 206 -23.32 -10.50 -11.62
CA GLU A 206 -22.83 -9.46 -12.53
C GLU A 206 -23.91 -8.41 -12.81
N LEU A 207 -25.14 -8.85 -13.07
CA LEU A 207 -26.28 -7.97 -13.31
C LEU A 207 -26.61 -7.10 -12.09
N GLU A 208 -26.53 -7.63 -10.87
CA GLU A 208 -26.72 -6.85 -9.63
C GLU A 208 -25.66 -5.76 -9.47
N VAL A 209 -24.40 -6.09 -9.76
CA VAL A 209 -23.28 -5.12 -9.71
C VAL A 209 -23.50 -4.02 -10.75
N ALA A 210 -23.84 -4.38 -11.99
CA ALA A 210 -24.12 -3.42 -13.05
C ALA A 210 -25.30 -2.50 -12.68
N LYS A 211 -26.38 -3.04 -12.12
CA LYS A 211 -27.53 -2.24 -11.65
C LYS A 211 -27.14 -1.28 -10.52
N LEU A 212 -26.32 -1.71 -9.57
CA LEU A 212 -25.82 -0.84 -8.49
C LEU A 212 -24.93 0.27 -9.05
N GLN A 213 -24.05 -0.02 -10.00
CA GLN A 213 -23.22 0.99 -10.67
C GLN A 213 -24.09 2.02 -11.41
N THR A 214 -25.11 1.58 -12.14
CA THR A 214 -26.06 2.47 -12.80
C THR A 214 -26.83 3.32 -11.78
N GLN A 215 -27.31 2.74 -10.67
CA GLN A 215 -27.98 3.51 -9.60
C GLN A 215 -27.04 4.53 -8.93
N ILE A 216 -25.76 4.21 -8.75
CA ILE A 216 -24.77 5.15 -8.25
C ILE A 216 -24.58 6.29 -9.25
N ARG A 217 -24.44 5.95 -10.55
CA ARG A 217 -24.32 6.94 -11.62
C ARG A 217 -25.57 7.80 -11.72
N GLU A 218 -26.76 7.22 -11.66
CA GLU A 218 -28.04 7.94 -11.63
C GLU A 218 -28.14 8.84 -10.40
N LYS A 219 -27.71 8.43 -9.21
CA LYS A 219 -27.68 9.32 -8.03
C LYS A 219 -26.67 10.47 -8.15
N VAL A 220 -25.56 10.24 -8.83
CA VAL A 220 -24.56 11.28 -9.13
C VAL A 220 -25.09 12.23 -10.21
N GLU A 221 -25.71 11.68 -11.25
CA GLU A 221 -26.39 12.42 -12.31
C GLU A 221 -27.59 13.18 -11.73
N GLU A 222 -28.40 12.64 -10.82
CA GLU A 222 -29.53 13.32 -10.19
C GLU A 222 -29.07 14.51 -9.34
N LYS A 223 -27.91 14.40 -8.68
CA LYS A 223 -27.20 15.54 -8.07
C LYS A 223 -26.74 16.56 -9.11
N MET A 224 -26.22 16.11 -10.25
CA MET A 224 -25.90 16.99 -11.38
C MET A 224 -27.16 17.61 -12.02
N THR A 225 -28.29 16.90 -12.09
CA THR A 225 -29.57 17.35 -12.63
C THR A 225 -30.19 18.36 -11.68
N GLN A 226 -29.97 18.23 -10.37
CA GLN A 226 -30.34 19.24 -9.38
C GLN A 226 -29.51 20.51 -9.55
N GLN A 227 -28.20 20.40 -9.81
CA GLN A 227 -27.35 21.54 -10.19
C GLN A 227 -27.68 22.11 -11.57
N GLN A 228 -28.04 21.27 -12.55
CA GLN A 228 -28.48 21.70 -13.88
C GLN A 228 -29.85 22.35 -13.81
N ARG A 229 -30.76 21.89 -12.95
CA ARG A 229 -32.06 22.52 -12.69
C ARG A 229 -31.90 23.82 -11.94
N GLU A 230 -30.97 23.92 -10.99
CA GLU A 230 -30.60 25.19 -10.36
C GLU A 230 -29.95 26.15 -11.37
N PHE A 231 -29.10 25.63 -12.26
CA PHE A 231 -28.52 26.38 -13.38
C PHE A 231 -29.61 26.85 -14.36
N PHE A 232 -30.56 25.98 -14.73
CA PHE A 232 -31.67 26.31 -15.63
C PHE A 232 -32.64 27.30 -14.98
N LEU A 233 -32.90 27.18 -13.68
CA LEU A 233 -33.68 28.15 -12.91
C LEU A 233 -32.95 29.48 -12.79
N ARG A 234 -31.60 29.49 -12.70
CA ARG A 234 -30.78 30.71 -12.75
C ARG A 234 -30.73 31.32 -14.14
N GLU A 235 -30.66 30.52 -15.19
CA GLU A 235 -30.73 30.98 -16.59
C GLU A 235 -32.13 31.48 -16.93
N GLN A 236 -33.20 30.84 -16.42
CA GLN A 236 -34.56 31.36 -16.51
C GLN A 236 -34.74 32.63 -15.68
N LEU A 237 -34.17 32.71 -14.46
CA LEU A 237 -34.15 33.95 -13.68
C LEU A 237 -33.39 35.06 -14.42
N LYS A 238 -32.27 34.74 -15.07
CA LYS A 238 -31.51 35.67 -15.91
C LYS A 238 -32.29 36.09 -17.15
N ALA A 239 -32.97 35.16 -17.82
CA ALA A 239 -33.81 35.44 -18.98
C ALA A 239 -35.00 36.34 -18.60
N ILE A 240 -35.65 36.06 -17.46
CA ILE A 240 -36.70 36.90 -16.87
C ILE A 240 -36.13 38.26 -16.46
N GLN A 241 -34.94 38.33 -15.87
CA GLN A 241 -34.27 39.59 -15.51
C GLN A 241 -33.82 40.40 -16.74
N LYS A 242 -33.54 39.74 -17.87
CA LYS A 242 -33.22 40.34 -19.17
C LYS A 242 -34.48 40.89 -19.85
N GLU A 243 -35.60 40.17 -19.80
CA GLU A 243 -36.92 40.66 -20.26
C GLU A 243 -37.48 41.80 -19.39
N LEU A 244 -37.20 41.79 -18.08
CA LEU A 244 -37.60 42.85 -17.15
C LEU A 244 -36.70 44.09 -17.20
N GLY A 245 -35.65 44.11 -18.02
CA GLY A 245 -34.73 45.24 -18.18
C GLY A 245 -33.81 45.50 -16.98
N ILE A 246 -33.63 44.50 -16.10
CA ILE A 246 -32.85 44.61 -14.84
C ILE A 246 -31.41 44.11 -15.02
N ALA A 247 -31.15 43.20 -15.97
CA ALA A 247 -29.81 42.66 -16.23
C ALA A 247 -29.09 43.38 -17.39
N LYS A 248 -27.86 43.84 -17.14
CA LYS A 248 -26.89 44.21 -18.18
C LYS A 248 -26.39 42.95 -18.91
N ASP A 249 -25.93 43.12 -20.14
CA ASP A 249 -25.38 42.05 -21.00
C ASP A 249 -24.36 41.16 -20.26
N ASP A 250 -24.42 39.83 -20.40
CA ASP A 250 -23.63 38.85 -19.60
C ASP A 250 -22.12 39.12 -19.64
N ARG A 251 -21.61 39.64 -20.77
CA ARG A 251 -20.23 40.10 -20.94
C ARG A 251 -19.85 41.21 -19.95
N THR A 252 -20.78 42.14 -19.75
CA THR A 252 -20.61 43.27 -18.81
C THR A 252 -20.60 42.78 -17.38
N ALA A 253 -21.43 41.78 -17.06
CA ALA A 253 -21.47 41.17 -15.73
C ALA A 253 -20.17 40.40 -15.39
N ASP A 254 -19.64 39.60 -16.32
CA ASP A 254 -18.35 38.91 -16.14
C ASP A 254 -17.19 39.90 -15.95
N LEU A 255 -17.15 40.99 -16.73
CA LEU A 255 -16.13 42.04 -16.60
C LEU A 255 -16.23 42.80 -15.27
N GLU A 256 -17.43 43.20 -14.85
CA GLU A 256 -17.65 43.86 -13.56
C GLU A 256 -17.27 42.93 -12.38
N LEU A 257 -17.58 41.63 -12.49
CA LEU A 257 -17.19 40.62 -11.49
C LEU A 257 -15.67 40.51 -11.33
N TYR A 258 -14.94 40.35 -12.44
CA TYR A 258 -13.47 40.23 -12.41
C TYR A 258 -12.80 41.52 -11.93
N GLN A 259 -13.27 42.69 -12.38
CA GLN A 259 -12.81 43.97 -11.85
C GLN A 259 -13.04 44.09 -10.34
N GLY A 260 -14.19 43.64 -9.85
CA GLY A 260 -14.51 43.62 -8.42
C GLY A 260 -13.57 42.74 -7.59
N ARG A 261 -13.09 41.62 -8.15
CA ARG A 261 -12.09 40.75 -7.51
C ARG A 261 -10.70 41.37 -7.52
N ILE A 262 -10.26 41.88 -8.67
CA ILE A 262 -8.93 42.48 -8.88
C ILE A 262 -8.70 43.65 -7.92
N LYS A 263 -9.71 44.50 -7.69
CA LYS A 263 -9.62 45.62 -6.73
C LYS A 263 -9.26 45.21 -5.30
N LYS A 264 -9.48 43.94 -4.92
CA LYS A 264 -9.21 43.40 -3.57
C LYS A 264 -7.89 42.62 -3.49
N LEU A 265 -7.11 42.59 -4.57
CA LEU A 265 -5.89 41.80 -4.70
C LEU A 265 -4.69 42.72 -4.90
N THR A 266 -3.51 42.26 -4.49
CA THR A 266 -2.25 42.96 -4.75
C THR A 266 -1.51 42.16 -5.81
N LEU A 267 -1.71 42.56 -7.07
CA LEU A 267 -1.14 41.86 -8.22
C LEU A 267 0.31 42.32 -8.47
N PRO A 268 1.23 41.39 -8.76
CA PRO A 268 2.54 41.78 -9.27
C PRO A 268 2.43 42.27 -10.74
N PRO A 269 3.37 43.11 -11.23
CA PRO A 269 3.24 43.80 -12.51
C PRO A 269 3.00 42.87 -13.72
N HIS A 270 3.64 41.70 -13.73
CA HIS A 270 3.48 40.71 -14.80
C HIS A 270 2.08 40.07 -14.80
N ALA A 271 1.51 39.81 -13.62
CA ALA A 271 0.16 39.25 -13.50
C ALA A 271 -0.91 40.31 -13.85
N GLU A 272 -0.71 41.56 -13.43
CA GLU A 272 -1.61 42.67 -13.77
C GLU A 272 -1.67 42.91 -15.28
N LYS A 273 -0.51 42.96 -15.95
CA LYS A 273 -0.43 43.07 -17.41
C LYS A 273 -1.19 41.93 -18.10
N LYS A 274 -0.96 40.69 -17.67
CA LYS A 274 -1.58 39.51 -18.29
C LYS A 274 -3.09 39.46 -18.09
N ILE A 275 -3.57 39.80 -16.89
CA ILE A 275 -5.00 39.89 -16.59
C ILE A 275 -5.65 40.99 -17.44
N GLY A 276 -4.99 42.14 -17.60
CA GLY A 276 -5.47 43.23 -18.45
C GLY A 276 -5.65 42.81 -19.92
N GLU A 277 -4.62 42.20 -20.52
CA GLU A 277 -4.67 41.70 -21.90
C GLU A 277 -5.84 40.72 -22.13
N GLU A 278 -6.08 39.82 -21.18
CA GLU A 278 -7.12 38.79 -21.31
C GLU A 278 -8.51 39.35 -21.01
N MET A 279 -8.63 40.39 -20.17
CA MET A 279 -9.87 41.13 -19.99
C MET A 279 -10.26 41.93 -21.25
N ASP A 280 -9.29 42.59 -21.89
CA ASP A 280 -9.51 43.29 -23.16
C ASP A 280 -9.93 42.29 -24.25
N LYS A 281 -9.27 41.13 -24.30
CA LYS A 281 -9.64 40.02 -25.19
C LYS A 281 -11.07 39.53 -24.92
N LEU A 282 -11.44 39.29 -23.67
CA LEU A 282 -12.81 38.88 -23.30
C LEU A 282 -13.86 39.91 -23.72
N SER A 283 -13.51 41.20 -23.67
CA SER A 283 -14.40 42.29 -24.10
C SER A 283 -14.70 42.28 -25.61
N GLY A 284 -13.77 41.79 -26.43
CA GLY A 284 -13.93 41.70 -27.89
C GLY A 284 -14.52 40.38 -28.40
N LEU A 285 -14.54 39.32 -27.57
CA LEU A 285 -14.99 37.99 -27.98
C LEU A 285 -16.53 37.85 -27.98
N GLU A 286 -17.04 37.12 -28.97
CA GLU A 286 -18.45 36.72 -29.03
C GLU A 286 -18.74 35.57 -28.06
N HIS A 287 -19.91 35.59 -27.42
CA HIS A 287 -20.28 34.63 -26.36
C HIS A 287 -20.33 33.17 -26.84
N GLY A 288 -20.67 32.93 -28.12
CA GLY A 288 -20.72 31.59 -28.71
C GLY A 288 -19.35 31.01 -29.08
N SER A 289 -18.26 31.80 -28.97
CA SER A 289 -16.93 31.33 -29.34
C SER A 289 -16.36 30.37 -28.29
N PRO A 290 -15.76 29.24 -28.68
CA PRO A 290 -14.98 28.39 -27.77
C PRO A 290 -13.90 29.17 -27.02
N GLU A 291 -13.32 30.20 -27.65
CA GLU A 291 -12.30 31.05 -27.04
C GLU A 291 -12.85 31.92 -25.90
N TYR A 292 -14.14 32.30 -25.94
CA TYR A 292 -14.78 33.03 -24.84
C TYR A 292 -14.77 32.18 -23.58
N THR A 293 -15.17 30.92 -23.69
CA THR A 293 -15.20 29.98 -22.55
C THR A 293 -13.81 29.74 -21.97
N VAL A 294 -12.80 29.56 -22.82
CA VAL A 294 -11.40 29.37 -22.38
C VAL A 294 -10.87 30.62 -21.67
N THR A 295 -11.06 31.80 -22.26
CA THR A 295 -10.59 33.08 -21.70
C THR A 295 -11.29 33.39 -20.38
N ARG A 296 -12.60 33.14 -20.31
CA ARG A 296 -13.40 33.29 -19.08
C ARG A 296 -12.90 32.37 -17.97
N ASN A 297 -12.66 31.09 -18.25
CA ASN A 297 -12.15 30.14 -17.25
C ASN A 297 -10.76 30.54 -16.77
N TYR A 298 -9.90 31.02 -17.68
CA TYR A 298 -8.57 31.49 -17.35
C TYR A 298 -8.60 32.71 -16.42
N LEU A 299 -9.43 33.71 -16.73
CA LEU A 299 -9.66 34.87 -15.86
C LEU A 299 -10.27 34.47 -14.52
N ASP A 300 -11.18 33.49 -14.47
CA ASP A 300 -11.71 32.98 -13.20
C ASP A 300 -10.61 32.36 -12.33
N TRP A 301 -9.68 31.59 -12.91
CA TRP A 301 -8.53 31.08 -12.19
C TRP A 301 -7.63 32.19 -11.67
N LEU A 302 -7.19 33.11 -12.54
CA LEU A 302 -6.27 34.19 -12.16
C LEU A 302 -6.87 35.13 -11.09
N THR A 303 -8.16 35.46 -11.19
CA THR A 303 -8.81 36.40 -10.26
C THR A 303 -9.23 35.76 -8.93
N ASN A 304 -9.28 34.43 -8.84
CA ASN A 304 -9.54 33.72 -7.59
C ASN A 304 -8.26 33.38 -6.80
N LEU A 305 -7.08 33.50 -7.41
CA LEU A 305 -5.83 33.27 -6.70
C LEU A 305 -5.60 34.38 -5.64
N PRO A 306 -5.09 34.03 -4.45
CA PRO A 306 -4.94 34.93 -3.32
C PRO A 306 -3.68 35.79 -3.42
N TRP A 307 -3.50 36.50 -4.54
CA TRP A 307 -2.33 37.37 -4.79
C TRP A 307 -2.13 38.39 -3.66
N GLY A 308 -0.97 38.31 -3.00
CA GLY A 308 -0.58 39.19 -1.90
C GLY A 308 -1.39 38.98 -0.60
N LYS A 309 -2.21 37.93 -0.51
CA LYS A 309 -3.01 37.62 0.68
C LYS A 309 -2.34 36.57 1.55
N TYR A 310 -1.90 36.99 2.72
CA TYR A 310 -1.21 36.14 3.69
C TYR A 310 -2.00 36.00 4.99
N THR A 311 -1.93 34.81 5.58
CA THR A 311 -2.30 34.61 6.98
C THR A 311 -1.24 35.22 7.90
N ARG A 312 -1.67 35.67 9.10
CA ARG A 312 -0.76 36.23 10.10
C ARG A 312 -0.09 35.11 10.91
N ASP A 313 1.23 35.03 10.79
CA ASP A 313 2.03 34.06 11.53
C ASP A 313 2.02 34.34 13.05
N LYS A 314 1.97 33.25 13.81
CA LYS A 314 2.03 33.24 15.26
C LYS A 314 3.34 32.57 15.70
N LEU A 315 4.36 33.39 15.95
CA LEU A 315 5.74 32.96 16.22
C LEU A 315 6.06 32.76 17.71
N ASP A 316 5.04 32.44 18.52
CA ASP A 316 5.21 32.16 19.96
C ASP A 316 5.59 30.69 20.17
N LEU A 317 6.87 30.47 20.52
CA LEU A 317 7.43 29.13 20.75
C LEU A 317 6.81 28.41 21.95
N ALA A 318 6.48 29.13 23.03
CA ALA A 318 5.85 28.54 24.20
C ALA A 318 4.43 28.06 23.86
N ARG A 319 3.70 28.85 23.08
CA ARG A 319 2.39 28.44 22.55
C ARG A 319 2.51 27.28 21.56
N ALA A 320 3.52 27.27 20.70
CA ALA A 320 3.76 26.17 19.76
C ALA A 320 4.01 24.86 20.50
N ARG A 321 4.89 24.87 21.51
CA ARG A 321 5.16 23.70 22.36
C ARG A 321 3.89 23.20 23.06
N LYS A 322 3.12 24.10 23.66
CA LYS A 322 1.84 23.75 24.31
C LYS A 322 0.84 23.11 23.35
N ILE A 323 0.75 23.61 22.10
CA ILE A 323 -0.12 23.06 21.07
C ILE A 323 0.33 21.66 20.64
N LEU A 324 1.63 21.43 20.52
CA LEU A 324 2.20 20.13 20.19
C LEU A 324 1.97 19.11 21.31
N ASP A 325 2.20 19.50 22.57
CA ASP A 325 1.97 18.65 23.75
C ASP A 325 0.48 18.32 23.95
N GLN A 326 -0.42 19.24 23.61
CA GLN A 326 -1.86 18.99 23.69
C GLN A 326 -2.35 18.00 22.63
N ASP A 327 -1.74 17.97 21.44
CA ASP A 327 -2.21 17.14 20.32
C ASP A 327 -1.54 15.77 20.25
N HIS A 328 -0.39 15.61 20.90
CA HIS A 328 0.43 14.40 20.82
C HIS A 328 1.02 14.05 22.19
N ASP A 329 0.75 12.84 22.67
CA ASP A 329 1.48 12.25 23.79
C ASP A 329 2.86 11.72 23.32
N GLY A 330 3.89 11.88 24.17
CA GLY A 330 5.27 11.47 23.86
C GLY A 330 5.93 12.34 22.79
N LEU A 331 6.83 11.75 21.99
CA LEU A 331 7.53 12.41 20.88
C LEU A 331 8.30 13.68 21.29
N ASP A 332 8.88 13.72 22.49
CA ASP A 332 9.52 14.93 23.02
C ASP A 332 10.68 15.42 22.14
N ASP A 333 11.46 14.49 21.60
CA ASP A 333 12.54 14.72 20.64
C ASP A 333 12.03 15.38 19.36
N VAL A 334 10.97 14.83 18.76
CA VAL A 334 10.33 15.36 17.55
C VAL A 334 9.74 16.75 17.80
N LYS A 335 9.07 16.94 18.95
CA LYS A 335 8.49 18.23 19.32
C LYS A 335 9.56 19.28 19.55
N GLU A 336 10.66 18.93 20.19
CA GLU A 336 11.82 19.80 20.39
C GLU A 336 12.42 20.23 19.06
N ARG A 337 12.66 19.30 18.12
CA ARG A 337 13.11 19.62 16.76
C ARG A 337 12.17 20.58 16.01
N ILE A 338 10.87 20.37 16.12
CA ILE A 338 9.90 21.29 15.52
C ILE A 338 9.98 22.69 16.16
N VAL A 339 10.19 22.77 17.47
CA VAL A 339 10.35 24.06 18.15
C VAL A 339 11.65 24.74 17.74
N GLU A 340 12.76 24.00 17.61
CA GLU A 340 14.04 24.50 17.06
C GLU A 340 13.84 25.10 15.66
N PHE A 341 13.17 24.36 14.78
CA PHE A 341 12.82 24.82 13.43
C PHE A 341 12.00 26.13 13.46
N LEU A 342 10.96 26.18 14.29
CA LEU A 342 10.12 27.37 14.43
C LEU A 342 10.89 28.56 15.03
N ALA A 343 11.89 28.32 15.88
CA ALA A 343 12.72 29.37 16.47
C ALA A 343 13.56 30.10 15.41
N VAL A 344 14.12 29.37 14.44
CA VAL A 344 14.86 29.96 13.32
C VAL A 344 13.94 30.88 12.49
N GLY A 345 12.72 30.44 12.22
CA GLY A 345 11.73 31.28 11.52
C GLY A 345 11.26 32.48 12.35
N ALA A 346 11.12 32.32 13.67
CA ALA A 346 10.80 33.43 14.57
C ALA A 346 11.90 34.52 14.55
N MET A 347 13.17 34.13 14.48
CA MET A 347 14.31 35.04 14.36
C MET A 347 14.34 35.81 13.02
N LYS A 348 13.98 35.14 11.92
CA LYS A 348 13.89 35.77 10.58
C LYS A 348 12.63 36.63 10.41
N GLY A 349 11.64 36.49 11.28
CA GLY A 349 10.33 37.14 11.17
C GLY A 349 9.36 36.44 10.21
N GLU A 350 9.81 35.40 9.51
CA GLU A 350 9.00 34.55 8.64
C GLU A 350 9.52 33.10 8.64
N VAL A 351 8.60 32.15 8.46
CA VAL A 351 8.94 30.73 8.23
C VAL A 351 8.85 30.47 6.72
N ALA A 352 10.00 30.55 6.04
CA ALA A 352 10.13 30.39 4.59
C ALA A 352 11.45 29.68 4.22
N GLY A 353 11.48 28.99 3.08
CA GLY A 353 12.70 28.44 2.48
C GLY A 353 13.27 27.16 3.12
N SER A 354 12.53 26.48 4.01
CA SER A 354 12.99 25.24 4.64
C SER A 354 11.89 24.18 4.57
N ILE A 355 12.28 22.96 4.15
CA ILE A 355 11.35 21.83 3.95
C ILE A 355 11.52 20.85 5.09
N LEU A 356 10.43 20.49 5.77
CA LEU A 356 10.46 19.46 6.80
C LEU A 356 10.11 18.10 6.20
N LEU A 357 10.93 17.07 6.44
CA LEU A 357 10.62 15.69 6.08
C LEU A 357 10.36 14.85 7.34
N LEU A 358 9.11 14.44 7.54
CA LEU A 358 8.71 13.55 8.62
C LEU A 358 8.82 12.09 8.16
N VAL A 359 9.77 11.34 8.70
CA VAL A 359 10.01 9.94 8.31
C VAL A 359 9.68 9.00 9.46
N GLY A 360 8.98 7.91 9.19
CA GLY A 360 8.79 6.86 10.17
C GLY A 360 7.74 5.84 9.77
N PRO A 361 7.52 4.78 10.57
CA PRO A 361 6.52 3.75 10.27
C PRO A 361 5.10 4.31 10.05
N PRO A 362 4.19 3.54 9.43
CA PRO A 362 2.80 3.95 9.31
C PRO A 362 2.13 4.06 10.69
N GLY A 363 1.26 5.07 10.86
CA GLY A 363 0.48 5.23 12.10
C GLY A 363 1.22 5.89 13.27
N VAL A 364 2.42 6.46 13.05
CA VAL A 364 3.18 7.19 14.08
C VAL A 364 2.77 8.66 14.25
N GLY A 365 1.76 9.14 13.50
CA GLY A 365 1.21 10.50 13.70
C GLY A 365 1.79 11.60 12.80
N LYS A 366 2.59 11.27 11.78
CA LYS A 366 3.19 12.24 10.81
C LYS A 366 2.20 13.31 10.32
N THR A 367 1.04 12.88 9.81
CA THR A 367 -0.02 13.79 9.33
C THR A 367 -0.68 14.62 10.44
N SER A 368 -0.75 14.09 11.65
CA SER A 368 -1.30 14.80 12.79
C SER A 368 -0.34 15.91 13.23
N ILE A 369 0.98 15.66 13.18
CA ILE A 369 2.01 16.66 13.49
C ILE A 369 1.94 17.84 12.52
N GLY A 370 1.87 17.60 11.21
CA GLY A 370 1.75 18.68 10.22
C GLY A 370 0.54 19.60 10.48
N LYS A 371 -0.59 19.04 10.93
CA LYS A 371 -1.77 19.82 11.33
C LYS A 371 -1.53 20.63 12.60
N SER A 372 -0.83 20.07 13.58
CA SER A 372 -0.48 20.77 14.81
C SER A 372 0.49 21.93 14.55
N VAL A 373 1.45 21.75 13.63
CA VAL A 373 2.36 22.82 13.17
C VAL A 373 1.56 23.96 12.51
N ALA A 374 0.61 23.64 11.63
CA ALA A 374 -0.27 24.65 11.04
C ALA A 374 -1.10 25.40 12.09
N ARG A 375 -1.65 24.70 13.07
CA ARG A 375 -2.41 25.29 14.17
C ARG A 375 -1.52 26.18 15.07
N ALA A 376 -0.28 25.78 15.30
CA ALA A 376 0.70 26.55 16.07
C ALA A 376 0.98 27.89 15.37
N LEU A 377 1.37 27.82 14.09
CA LEU A 377 1.67 28.97 13.25
C LEU A 377 0.45 29.83 12.91
N GLY A 378 -0.76 29.27 12.95
CA GLY A 378 -1.97 29.96 12.52
C GLY A 378 -2.13 30.07 11.00
N ARG A 379 -1.35 29.29 10.24
CA ARG A 379 -1.44 29.18 8.78
C ARG A 379 -2.54 28.21 8.36
N LYS A 380 -3.07 28.39 7.14
CA LYS A 380 -3.97 27.40 6.53
C LYS A 380 -3.20 26.11 6.22
N PHE A 381 -3.90 24.98 6.24
CA PHE A 381 -3.31 23.66 6.02
C PHE A 381 -3.98 22.99 4.84
N TYR A 382 -3.17 22.53 3.88
CA TYR A 382 -3.61 21.69 2.77
C TYR A 382 -2.77 20.43 2.72
N ARG A 383 -3.38 19.31 2.34
CA ARG A 383 -2.69 18.02 2.24
C ARG A 383 -3.13 17.28 1.00
N PHE A 384 -2.17 16.79 0.22
CA PHE A 384 -2.41 15.83 -0.83
C PHE A 384 -1.30 14.77 -0.86
N SER A 385 -1.60 13.63 -1.47
CA SER A 385 -0.65 12.52 -1.62
C SER A 385 0.09 12.68 -2.94
N VAL A 386 1.41 12.53 -2.91
CA VAL A 386 2.24 12.40 -4.11
C VAL A 386 2.56 10.95 -4.45
N GLY A 387 2.22 10.02 -3.54
CA GLY A 387 2.36 8.60 -3.79
C GLY A 387 1.51 8.14 -4.98
N GLY A 388 2.15 7.49 -5.95
CA GLY A 388 1.50 7.00 -7.17
C GLY A 388 1.37 8.03 -8.30
N MET A 389 1.85 9.26 -8.12
CA MET A 389 1.96 10.23 -9.21
C MET A 389 2.95 9.73 -10.27
N ARG A 390 2.56 9.84 -11.54
CA ARG A 390 3.36 9.39 -12.69
C ARG A 390 3.59 10.47 -13.74
N ASP A 391 2.89 11.60 -13.64
CA ASP A 391 2.89 12.66 -14.65
C ASP A 391 3.26 14.01 -14.01
N GLU A 392 4.17 14.73 -14.66
CA GLU A 392 4.55 16.10 -14.31
C GLU A 392 3.38 17.08 -14.44
N ALA A 393 2.41 16.81 -15.32
CA ALA A 393 1.24 17.65 -15.51
C ALA A 393 0.35 17.73 -14.25
N GLU A 394 0.42 16.76 -13.33
CA GLU A 394 -0.26 16.88 -12.05
C GLU A 394 0.34 17.97 -11.15
N ILE A 395 1.64 18.28 -11.32
CA ILE A 395 2.36 19.30 -10.55
C ILE A 395 2.31 20.65 -11.26
N LYS A 396 2.64 20.68 -12.56
CA LYS A 396 2.74 21.90 -13.37
C LYS A 396 1.46 22.26 -14.13
N GLY A 397 0.45 21.39 -14.12
CA GLY A 397 -0.77 21.61 -14.91
C GLY A 397 -0.60 21.29 -16.39
N HIS A 398 -1.73 21.33 -17.08
CA HIS A 398 -1.80 21.16 -18.53
C HIS A 398 -1.77 22.49 -19.26
N ARG A 399 -1.17 22.53 -20.46
CA ARG A 399 -1.26 23.71 -21.32
C ARG A 399 -2.73 24.01 -21.66
N ARG A 400 -3.10 25.29 -21.66
CA ARG A 400 -4.47 25.79 -21.94
C ARG A 400 -5.06 25.32 -23.27
N THR A 401 -4.20 24.95 -24.23
CA THR A 401 -4.59 24.46 -25.56
C THR A 401 -5.24 23.08 -25.53
N TYR A 402 -5.12 22.33 -24.42
CA TYR A 402 -5.74 21.00 -24.30
C TYR A 402 -7.19 21.09 -23.82
N ILE A 403 -8.04 20.27 -24.42
CA ILE A 403 -9.45 20.16 -24.00
C ILE A 403 -9.48 19.59 -22.57
N GLY A 404 -10.14 20.30 -21.66
CA GLY A 404 -10.20 19.90 -20.25
C GLY A 404 -8.94 20.21 -19.44
N ALA A 405 -8.06 21.09 -19.93
CA ALA A 405 -6.86 21.50 -19.21
C ALA A 405 -7.18 22.06 -17.80
N LEU A 406 -6.38 21.64 -16.82
CA LEU A 406 -6.46 22.09 -15.43
C LEU A 406 -5.08 22.59 -14.97
N PRO A 407 -5.04 23.59 -14.08
CA PRO A 407 -3.81 23.94 -13.35
C PRO A 407 -3.30 22.77 -12.50
N GLY A 408 -2.03 22.81 -12.15
CA GLY A 408 -1.39 21.82 -11.29
C GLY A 408 -1.91 21.86 -9.85
N LYS A 409 -1.64 20.78 -9.10
CA LYS A 409 -2.14 20.57 -7.74
C LYS A 409 -1.75 21.69 -6.77
N PHE A 410 -0.59 22.30 -6.94
CA PHE A 410 -0.15 23.42 -6.09
C PHE A 410 -1.03 24.67 -6.29
N ILE A 411 -1.30 25.05 -7.53
CA ILE A 411 -2.20 26.17 -7.83
C ILE A 411 -3.62 25.88 -7.34
N GLN A 412 -4.11 24.65 -7.53
CA GLN A 412 -5.40 24.22 -6.97
C GLN A 412 -5.43 24.36 -5.44
N ALA A 413 -4.37 23.92 -4.76
CA ALA A 413 -4.25 24.03 -3.31
C ALA A 413 -4.28 25.48 -2.83
N ILE A 414 -3.53 26.37 -3.49
CA ILE A 414 -3.49 27.80 -3.18
C ILE A 414 -4.87 28.45 -3.35
N LYS A 415 -5.60 28.10 -4.42
CA LYS A 415 -6.98 28.56 -4.63
C LYS A 415 -7.92 28.08 -3.52
N GLU A 416 -7.84 26.81 -3.12
CA GLU A 416 -8.74 26.23 -2.12
C GLU A 416 -8.51 26.79 -0.70
N VAL A 417 -7.26 27.06 -0.32
CA VAL A 417 -6.94 27.61 1.00
C VAL A 417 -7.09 29.13 1.10
N GLU A 418 -7.22 29.81 -0.04
CA GLU A 418 -7.39 31.26 -0.15
C GLU A 418 -6.27 32.07 0.51
N SER A 419 -5.03 31.56 0.51
CA SER A 419 -3.85 32.23 1.05
C SER A 419 -2.56 31.81 0.34
N GLN A 420 -1.60 32.74 0.24
CA GLN A 420 -0.31 32.53 -0.43
C GLN A 420 0.83 32.06 0.51
N ASN A 421 0.61 31.99 1.83
CA ASN A 421 1.54 31.36 2.79
C ASN A 421 0.95 30.14 3.53
N PRO A 422 0.29 29.19 2.86
CA PRO A 422 -0.23 28.02 3.55
C PRO A 422 0.90 27.06 3.95
N ILE A 423 0.55 26.08 4.79
CA ILE A 423 1.33 24.86 4.94
C ILE A 423 0.77 23.83 3.95
N ILE A 424 1.62 23.39 3.03
CA ILE A 424 1.30 22.31 2.09
C ILE A 424 2.02 21.05 2.54
N MET A 425 1.23 20.03 2.86
CA MET A 425 1.75 18.73 3.26
C MET A 425 1.71 17.74 2.09
N LEU A 426 2.89 17.23 1.71
CA LEU A 426 3.09 16.23 0.66
C LEU A 426 3.19 14.83 1.32
N ASP A 427 2.16 14.01 1.16
CA ASP A 427 2.10 12.67 1.75
C ASP A 427 2.73 11.62 0.80
N GLU A 428 3.48 10.66 1.36
CA GLU A 428 4.07 9.53 0.63
C GLU A 428 5.07 9.91 -0.48
N VAL A 429 6.00 10.82 -0.19
CA VAL A 429 7.08 11.21 -1.13
C VAL A 429 8.02 10.05 -1.48
N ASP A 430 8.06 9.03 -0.64
CA ASP A 430 8.80 7.78 -0.82
C ASP A 430 8.22 6.86 -1.90
N LYS A 431 7.04 7.18 -2.45
CA LYS A 431 6.32 6.39 -3.46
C LYS A 431 6.12 7.12 -4.78
N ILE A 432 6.93 8.14 -5.06
CA ILE A 432 6.93 8.81 -6.37
C ILE A 432 7.54 7.84 -7.39
N GLY A 433 6.81 7.56 -8.46
CA GLY A 433 7.24 6.64 -9.51
C GLY A 433 7.96 7.37 -10.64
N ALA A 434 9.10 6.85 -11.09
CA ALA A 434 9.69 7.27 -12.36
C ALA A 434 8.83 6.74 -13.52
N SER A 435 8.44 7.60 -14.45
CA SER A 435 7.68 7.22 -15.64
C SER A 435 8.36 7.73 -16.93
N TYR A 436 8.02 7.14 -18.07
CA TYR A 436 8.53 7.55 -19.39
C TYR A 436 7.93 8.88 -19.90
N GLN A 437 6.85 9.38 -19.28
CA GLN A 437 6.12 10.58 -19.74
C GLN A 437 6.58 11.89 -19.06
N GLY A 438 7.59 11.82 -18.20
CA GLY A 438 8.14 12.96 -17.45
C GLY A 438 8.57 12.52 -16.06
N ASP A 439 9.47 13.28 -15.44
CA ASP A 439 9.92 13.01 -14.07
C ASP A 439 9.18 13.91 -13.07
N PRO A 440 8.16 13.39 -12.36
CA PRO A 440 7.46 14.17 -11.34
C PRO A 440 8.39 14.60 -10.19
N ALA A 441 9.51 13.91 -9.95
CA ALA A 441 10.48 14.35 -8.95
C ALA A 441 11.18 15.65 -9.37
N SER A 442 11.54 15.78 -10.65
CA SER A 442 12.09 17.02 -11.22
C SER A 442 11.11 18.19 -11.11
N ALA A 443 9.82 17.95 -11.37
CA ALA A 443 8.80 18.99 -11.21
C ALA A 443 8.57 19.39 -9.74
N LEU A 444 8.68 18.44 -8.80
CA LEU A 444 8.66 18.74 -7.37
C LEU A 444 9.89 19.53 -6.92
N LEU A 445 11.07 19.27 -7.50
CA LEU A 445 12.27 20.04 -7.20
C LEU A 445 12.06 21.52 -7.50
N GLU A 446 11.48 21.88 -8.64
CA GLU A 446 11.19 23.29 -8.99
C GLU A 446 10.27 23.97 -7.96
N VAL A 447 9.30 23.23 -7.41
CA VAL A 447 8.36 23.77 -6.41
C VAL A 447 8.99 23.87 -5.02
N LEU A 448 9.83 22.90 -4.67
CA LEU A 448 10.40 22.77 -3.33
C LEU A 448 11.69 23.58 -3.16
N ASP A 449 12.44 23.81 -4.24
CA ASP A 449 13.69 24.56 -4.23
C ASP A 449 13.46 26.04 -3.89
N PRO A 450 14.01 26.54 -2.76
CA PRO A 450 13.91 27.96 -2.38
C PRO A 450 14.44 28.93 -3.43
N GLU A 451 15.35 28.50 -4.31
CA GLU A 451 15.91 29.34 -5.37
C GLU A 451 14.99 29.46 -6.61
N GLN A 452 14.07 28.51 -6.80
CA GLN A 452 13.20 28.45 -7.99
C GLN A 452 11.73 28.74 -7.66
N ASN A 453 11.30 28.47 -6.44
CA ASN A 453 9.88 28.49 -6.07
C ASN A 453 9.24 29.90 -6.05
N SER A 454 10.03 30.97 -6.02
CA SER A 454 9.53 32.35 -6.18
C SER A 454 9.05 32.63 -7.60
N GLU A 455 9.54 31.87 -8.57
CA GLU A 455 9.22 31.98 -9.99
C GLU A 455 8.58 30.70 -10.54
N PHE A 456 7.79 29.98 -9.73
CA PHE A 456 7.14 28.75 -10.20
C PHE A 456 6.22 29.02 -11.40
N LEU A 457 6.38 28.23 -12.48
CA LEU A 457 5.58 28.36 -13.70
C LEU A 457 4.64 27.17 -13.87
N ASP A 458 3.36 27.42 -13.68
CA ASP A 458 2.30 26.48 -14.03
C ASP A 458 1.96 26.63 -15.52
N HIS A 459 1.92 25.51 -16.26
CA HIS A 459 1.65 25.45 -17.70
C HIS A 459 0.25 25.92 -18.09
N TYR A 460 -0.73 25.82 -17.17
CA TYR A 460 -2.06 26.34 -17.38
C TYR A 460 -2.10 27.85 -17.14
N LEU A 461 -1.50 28.30 -16.04
CA LEU A 461 -1.49 29.73 -15.70
C LEU A 461 -0.63 30.54 -16.66
N ASP A 462 0.51 30.01 -17.13
CA ASP A 462 1.44 30.71 -18.01
C ASP A 462 1.90 32.08 -17.45
N VAL A 463 1.89 32.18 -16.11
CA VAL A 463 2.27 33.35 -15.31
C VAL A 463 3.03 32.83 -14.10
N ARG A 464 4.17 33.47 -13.79
CA ARG A 464 5.01 33.11 -12.64
C ARG A 464 4.25 33.36 -11.33
N PHE A 465 4.19 32.36 -10.46
CA PHE A 465 3.52 32.41 -9.17
C PHE A 465 4.53 32.19 -8.04
N ASP A 466 4.54 33.09 -7.05
CA ASP A 466 5.49 33.04 -5.94
C ASP A 466 4.99 32.10 -4.82
N LEU A 467 5.72 30.98 -4.65
CA LEU A 467 5.51 29.98 -3.61
C LEU A 467 6.53 30.06 -2.47
N SER A 468 7.45 31.03 -2.46
CA SER A 468 8.56 31.13 -1.48
C SER A 468 8.10 31.18 -0.01
N LYS A 469 6.91 31.77 0.24
CA LYS A 469 6.30 31.88 1.57
C LYS A 469 5.48 30.66 1.99
N THR A 470 5.31 29.67 1.11
CA THR A 470 4.65 28.41 1.42
C THR A 470 5.60 27.53 2.23
N LEU A 471 5.11 26.96 3.33
CA LEU A 471 5.88 25.99 4.11
C LEU A 471 5.52 24.58 3.67
N PHE A 472 6.51 23.82 3.21
CA PHE A 472 6.33 22.45 2.76
C PHE A 472 6.68 21.44 3.87
N ILE A 473 5.77 20.49 4.11
CA ILE A 473 5.99 19.35 5.01
C ILE A 473 5.80 18.06 4.23
N CYS A 474 6.87 17.31 4.04
CA CYS A 474 6.88 16.02 3.37
C CYS A 474 6.72 14.88 4.38
N THR A 475 6.09 13.77 3.97
CA THR A 475 6.13 12.52 4.74
C THR A 475 6.63 11.36 3.92
N ALA A 476 7.36 10.48 4.60
CA ALA A 476 7.83 9.22 4.05
C ALA A 476 7.74 8.10 5.10
N ASN A 477 7.74 6.85 4.63
CA ASN A 477 7.90 5.70 5.52
C ASN A 477 9.37 5.29 5.64
N GLN A 478 10.13 5.45 4.56
CA GLN A 478 11.55 5.15 4.48
C GLN A 478 12.29 6.24 3.70
N ILE A 479 13.58 6.41 3.97
CA ILE A 479 14.42 7.44 3.33
C ILE A 479 14.97 6.93 2.00
N ASP A 480 15.28 5.64 1.92
CA ASP A 480 16.09 5.04 0.86
C ASP A 480 15.42 5.08 -0.53
N THR A 481 14.10 5.29 -0.60
CA THR A 481 13.36 5.39 -1.86
C THR A 481 13.09 6.82 -2.31
N ILE A 482 13.55 7.83 -1.55
CA ILE A 482 13.41 9.24 -1.91
C ILE A 482 14.58 9.63 -2.83
N PRO A 483 14.34 10.34 -3.95
CA PRO A 483 15.42 10.86 -4.79
C PRO A 483 16.40 11.72 -3.99
N ALA A 484 17.70 11.44 -4.10
CA ALA A 484 18.75 12.16 -3.38
C ALA A 484 18.69 13.70 -3.55
N PRO A 485 18.43 14.25 -4.76
CA PRO A 485 18.33 15.70 -4.94
C PRO A 485 17.21 16.37 -4.12
N LEU A 486 16.13 15.63 -3.83
CA LEU A 486 15.05 16.10 -2.97
C LEU A 486 15.46 15.99 -1.49
N LEU A 487 16.07 14.87 -1.11
CA LEU A 487 16.46 14.59 0.27
C LEU A 487 17.47 15.61 0.81
N ASP A 488 18.46 16.01 0.00
CA ASP A 488 19.53 16.94 0.38
C ASP A 488 18.99 18.35 0.74
N ARG A 489 17.78 18.68 0.29
CA ARG A 489 17.10 19.96 0.55
C ARG A 489 16.14 19.90 1.73
N MET A 490 15.98 18.75 2.37
CA MET A 490 15.00 18.51 3.43
C MET A 490 15.65 18.35 4.81
N GLU A 491 15.03 18.95 5.82
CA GLU A 491 15.37 18.68 7.22
C GLU A 491 14.64 17.42 7.70
N VAL A 492 15.40 16.36 7.97
CA VAL A 492 14.86 15.04 8.29
C VAL A 492 14.55 14.90 9.77
N ILE A 493 13.27 14.72 10.11
CA ILE A 493 12.80 14.41 11.46
C ILE A 493 12.30 12.96 11.48
N ARG A 494 12.98 12.11 12.25
CA ARG A 494 12.64 10.68 12.36
C ARG A 494 11.67 10.43 13.50
N LEU A 495 10.46 10.00 13.16
CA LEU A 495 9.44 9.55 14.10
C LEU A 495 9.60 8.06 14.35
N SER A 496 9.89 7.73 15.60
CA SER A 496 9.96 6.37 16.06
C SER A 496 8.59 5.75 16.31
N GLY A 497 8.56 4.42 16.43
CA GLY A 497 7.36 3.72 16.91
C GLY A 497 7.09 4.03 18.38
N TYR A 498 5.84 3.83 18.80
CA TYR A 498 5.42 4.09 20.16
C TYR A 498 5.60 2.87 21.08
N LEU A 499 5.95 3.16 22.32
CA LEU A 499 6.00 2.22 23.43
C LEU A 499 4.60 1.88 23.94
N MET A 500 4.46 0.76 24.65
CA MET A 500 3.15 0.30 25.13
C MET A 500 2.44 1.33 26.00
N GLU A 501 3.15 1.95 26.95
CA GLU A 501 2.58 2.98 27.83
C GLU A 501 2.29 4.28 27.07
N GLU A 502 3.10 4.64 26.06
CA GLU A 502 2.79 5.75 25.15
C GLU A 502 1.52 5.47 24.34
N LYS A 503 1.40 4.28 23.74
CA LYS A 503 0.18 3.84 23.03
C LYS A 503 -1.04 3.87 23.93
N LEU A 504 -0.89 3.50 25.21
CA LEU A 504 -1.98 3.55 26.19
C LEU A 504 -2.40 5.00 26.47
N ALA A 505 -1.45 5.93 26.63
CA ALA A 505 -1.74 7.36 26.78
C ALA A 505 -2.45 7.89 25.52
N ILE A 506 -1.89 7.64 24.34
CA ILE A 506 -2.44 8.04 23.03
C ILE A 506 -3.87 7.51 22.84
N ALA A 507 -4.09 6.25 23.21
CA ALA A 507 -5.42 5.65 23.15
C ALA A 507 -6.43 6.39 24.01
N LYS A 508 -6.05 6.75 25.25
CA LYS A 508 -6.93 7.41 26.22
C LYS A 508 -7.19 8.88 25.89
N HIS A 509 -6.14 9.63 25.59
CA HIS A 509 -6.23 11.08 25.41
C HIS A 509 -6.72 11.46 24.01
N HIS A 510 -6.36 10.69 22.98
CA HIS A 510 -6.60 11.07 21.58
C HIS A 510 -7.53 10.11 20.83
N LEU A 511 -7.19 8.83 20.74
CA LEU A 511 -7.89 7.90 19.84
C LEU A 511 -9.33 7.61 20.30
N TRP A 512 -9.50 7.29 21.59
CA TRP A 512 -10.80 6.93 22.15
C TRP A 512 -11.80 8.10 22.08
N PRO A 513 -11.46 9.33 22.53
CA PRO A 513 -12.37 10.48 22.37
C PRO A 513 -12.69 10.80 20.91
N LYS A 514 -11.71 10.69 20.02
CA LYS A 514 -11.89 10.92 18.58
C LYS A 514 -12.86 9.92 17.96
N GLN A 515 -12.74 8.64 18.30
CA GLN A 515 -13.65 7.59 17.80
C GLN A 515 -15.06 7.73 18.37
N LEU A 516 -15.21 8.05 19.67
CA LEU A 516 -16.52 8.33 20.26
C LEU A 516 -17.25 9.48 19.55
N LYS A 517 -16.53 10.59 19.29
CA LYS A 517 -17.08 11.75 18.57
C LYS A 517 -17.48 11.38 17.13
N LYS A 518 -16.66 10.59 16.44
CA LYS A 518 -16.93 10.12 15.07
C LYS A 518 -18.18 9.23 14.99
N SER A 519 -18.45 8.44 16.03
CA SER A 519 -19.62 7.56 16.12
C SER A 519 -20.85 8.20 16.75
N GLY A 520 -20.79 9.50 17.11
CA GLY A 520 -21.93 10.23 17.69
C GLY A 520 -22.30 9.81 19.12
N LEU A 521 -21.43 9.10 19.83
CA LEU A 521 -21.68 8.68 21.22
C LEU A 521 -21.43 9.82 22.20
N LYS A 522 -22.31 9.99 23.18
CA LYS A 522 -22.11 10.93 24.30
C LYS A 522 -21.05 10.38 25.26
N ARG A 523 -20.31 11.29 25.91
CA ARG A 523 -19.35 10.93 26.98
C ARG A 523 -20.06 10.12 28.07
N GLY A 524 -19.55 8.93 28.38
CA GLY A 524 -20.08 8.05 29.43
C GLY A 524 -21.07 6.98 28.97
N GLN A 525 -21.54 6.99 27.71
CA GLN A 525 -22.36 5.88 27.18
C GLN A 525 -21.53 4.61 26.97
N VAL A 526 -20.26 4.77 26.58
CA VAL A 526 -19.30 3.67 26.44
C VAL A 526 -18.00 4.08 27.11
N SER A 527 -17.49 3.22 27.98
CA SER A 527 -16.19 3.39 28.65
C SER A 527 -15.32 2.16 28.42
N ILE A 528 -14.00 2.36 28.40
CA ILE A 528 -13.02 1.28 28.26
C ILE A 528 -11.99 1.38 29.39
N SER A 529 -11.72 0.27 30.06
CA SER A 529 -10.71 0.20 31.10
C SER A 529 -9.28 0.22 30.53
N ALA A 530 -8.31 0.71 31.29
CA ALA A 530 -6.90 0.69 30.88
C ALA A 530 -6.39 -0.73 30.63
N ALA A 531 -6.83 -1.71 31.43
CA ALA A 531 -6.47 -3.12 31.25
C ALA A 531 -6.99 -3.68 29.91
N ALA A 532 -8.20 -3.31 29.50
CA ALA A 532 -8.73 -3.69 28.18
C ALA A 532 -7.89 -3.10 27.05
N VAL A 533 -7.51 -1.82 27.14
CA VAL A 533 -6.65 -1.18 26.13
C VAL A 533 -5.29 -1.87 26.05
N ARG A 534 -4.66 -2.22 27.18
CA ARG A 534 -3.41 -3.00 27.19
C ARG A 534 -3.57 -4.35 26.46
N LYS A 535 -4.64 -5.09 26.76
CA LYS A 535 -4.96 -6.35 26.09
C LYS A 535 -5.17 -6.17 24.57
N ILE A 536 -5.74 -5.04 24.13
CA ILE A 536 -5.84 -4.70 22.69
C ILE A 536 -4.45 -4.45 22.09
N ILE A 537 -3.60 -3.68 22.76
CA ILE A 537 -2.24 -3.36 22.27
C ILE A 537 -1.41 -4.64 22.09
N GLU A 538 -1.42 -5.52 23.08
CA GLU A 538 -0.62 -6.76 23.08
C GLU A 538 -1.19 -7.82 22.13
N GLY A 539 -2.51 -8.08 22.20
CA GLY A 539 -3.13 -9.21 21.51
C GLY A 539 -3.64 -8.91 20.10
N TYR A 540 -3.93 -7.64 19.77
CA TYR A 540 -4.65 -7.28 18.54
C TYR A 540 -3.98 -6.20 17.68
N ALA A 541 -2.97 -5.50 18.19
CA ALA A 541 -2.35 -4.34 17.55
C ALA A 541 -0.80 -4.34 17.64
N ARG A 542 -0.18 -5.44 17.18
CA ARG A 542 1.28 -5.58 17.08
C ARG A 542 1.83 -4.82 15.87
N GLU A 543 2.01 -3.52 16.04
CA GLU A 543 2.60 -2.61 15.04
C GLU A 543 3.53 -1.60 15.73
N ALA A 544 4.30 -0.80 14.98
CA ALA A 544 5.08 0.31 15.54
C ALA A 544 4.21 1.53 15.90
N GLY A 545 3.21 1.85 15.07
CA GLY A 545 2.30 2.98 15.26
C GLY A 545 1.05 2.64 16.09
N VAL A 546 -0.03 3.38 15.84
CA VAL A 546 -1.35 3.18 16.49
C VAL A 546 -2.52 3.00 15.51
N ARG A 547 -2.25 2.67 14.24
CA ARG A 547 -3.29 2.51 13.20
C ARG A 547 -4.20 1.32 13.45
N GLN A 548 -3.62 0.14 13.69
CA GLN A 548 -4.32 -1.08 14.07
C GLN A 548 -5.02 -0.92 15.43
N LEU A 549 -4.37 -0.24 16.38
CA LEU A 549 -4.99 0.12 17.67
C LEU A 549 -6.25 0.97 17.48
N GLU A 550 -6.16 2.06 16.70
CA GLU A 550 -7.31 2.92 16.37
C GLU A 550 -8.43 2.12 15.68
N MET A 551 -8.08 1.23 14.75
CA MET A 551 -9.05 0.39 14.06
C MET A 551 -9.79 -0.56 15.01
N ASN A 552 -9.07 -1.21 15.94
CA ASN A 552 -9.66 -2.12 16.93
C ASN A 552 -10.53 -1.37 17.95
N LEU A 553 -10.10 -0.20 18.44
CA LEU A 553 -10.94 0.66 19.27
C LEU A 553 -12.23 1.07 18.53
N GLY A 554 -12.13 1.38 17.24
CA GLY A 554 -13.29 1.65 16.39
C GLY A 554 -14.23 0.44 16.23
N LYS A 555 -13.70 -0.79 16.15
CA LYS A 555 -14.51 -2.03 16.13
C LYS A 555 -15.29 -2.21 17.44
N VAL A 556 -14.62 -2.00 18.58
CA VAL A 556 -15.24 -2.07 19.91
C VAL A 556 -16.38 -1.04 20.02
N ILE A 557 -16.14 0.20 19.58
CA ILE A 557 -17.16 1.25 19.59
C ILE A 557 -18.34 0.89 18.69
N ARG A 558 -18.10 0.45 17.43
CA ARG A 558 -19.20 0.06 16.51
C ARG A 558 -20.06 -1.05 17.08
N LYS A 559 -19.47 -2.09 17.67
CA LYS A 559 -20.25 -3.16 18.33
C LYS A 559 -21.00 -2.65 19.55
N SER A 560 -20.42 -1.71 20.31
CA SER A 560 -21.11 -1.07 21.44
C SER A 560 -22.32 -0.25 20.96
N VAL A 561 -22.18 0.48 19.85
CA VAL A 561 -23.29 1.21 19.21
C VAL A 561 -24.41 0.25 18.81
N VAL A 562 -24.10 -0.90 18.20
CA VAL A 562 -25.12 -1.90 17.83
C VAL A 562 -25.90 -2.37 19.05
N LYS A 563 -25.22 -2.68 20.17
CA LYS A 563 -25.89 -3.08 21.42
C LYS A 563 -26.80 -1.98 22.00
N ILE A 564 -26.35 -0.73 21.97
CA ILE A 564 -27.14 0.42 22.43
C ILE A 564 -28.37 0.65 21.54
N VAL A 565 -28.21 0.60 20.21
CA VAL A 565 -29.31 0.79 19.26
C VAL A 565 -30.35 -0.32 19.36
N ARG A 566 -29.91 -1.56 19.62
CA ARG A 566 -30.79 -2.71 19.90
C ARG A 566 -31.45 -2.66 21.29
N LYS A 567 -31.13 -1.64 22.10
CA LYS A 567 -31.58 -1.50 23.50
C LYS A 567 -31.20 -2.69 24.39
N GLU A 568 -30.09 -3.35 24.09
CA GLU A 568 -29.55 -4.43 24.93
C GLU A 568 -28.85 -3.86 26.17
N ALA A 569 -28.37 -2.60 26.11
CA ALA A 569 -27.80 -1.86 27.24
C ALA A 569 -27.78 -0.35 26.97
N ASP A 570 -28.06 0.48 27.98
CA ASP A 570 -28.00 1.95 27.87
C ASP A 570 -26.58 2.51 28.07
N LYS A 571 -25.76 1.79 28.86
CA LYS A 571 -24.36 2.10 29.12
C LYS A 571 -23.53 0.82 29.05
N LEU A 572 -22.34 0.92 28.48
CA LEU A 572 -21.42 -0.21 28.33
C LEU A 572 -20.05 0.10 28.92
N GLN A 573 -19.51 -0.84 29.67
CA GLN A 573 -18.14 -0.81 30.17
C GLN A 573 -17.36 -1.98 29.59
N VAL A 574 -16.32 -1.66 28.81
CA VAL A 574 -15.44 -2.64 28.20
C VAL A 574 -14.23 -2.86 29.11
N ASN A 575 -14.09 -4.08 29.61
CA ASN A 575 -13.00 -4.53 30.47
C ASN A 575 -12.22 -5.69 29.83
N ALA A 576 -11.11 -6.10 30.44
CA ALA A 576 -10.26 -7.14 29.86
C ALA A 576 -10.97 -8.51 29.74
N ALA A 577 -11.94 -8.79 30.61
CA ALA A 577 -12.70 -10.03 30.65
C ALA A 577 -13.76 -10.11 29.54
N ASN A 578 -14.47 -9.01 29.27
CA ASN A 578 -15.52 -8.99 28.25
C ASN A 578 -15.04 -8.53 26.87
N LEU A 579 -13.75 -8.20 26.71
CA LEU A 579 -13.17 -7.72 25.46
C LEU A 579 -13.41 -8.69 24.28
N GLU A 580 -13.36 -9.99 24.52
CA GLU A 580 -13.57 -11.06 23.53
C GLU A 580 -15.02 -11.13 23.01
N THR A 581 -15.97 -10.49 23.69
CA THR A 581 -17.33 -10.32 23.13
C THR A 581 -17.35 -9.25 22.03
N PHE A 582 -16.38 -8.33 22.04
CA PHE A 582 -16.27 -7.23 21.09
C PHE A 582 -15.24 -7.52 19.99
N LEU A 583 -14.11 -8.13 20.31
CA LEU A 583 -13.09 -8.54 19.35
C LEU A 583 -13.06 -10.07 19.29
N THR A 584 -12.73 -10.65 18.14
CA THR A 584 -12.56 -12.11 17.99
C THR A 584 -11.38 -12.61 18.84
N ASP A 585 -11.01 -13.88 18.72
CA ASP A 585 -9.79 -14.38 19.36
C ASP A 585 -8.56 -13.53 19.00
N PRO A 586 -7.63 -13.30 19.95
CA PRO A 586 -6.45 -12.48 19.72
C PRO A 586 -5.54 -13.13 18.68
N PRO A 587 -5.21 -12.45 17.57
CA PRO A 587 -4.31 -13.00 16.54
C PRO A 587 -2.87 -13.19 17.03
N TYR A 588 -2.46 -12.47 18.08
CA TYR A 588 -1.12 -12.56 18.66
C TYR A 588 -1.19 -13.16 20.06
N LEU A 589 -0.49 -14.27 20.27
CA LEU A 589 -0.33 -14.90 21.57
C LEU A 589 0.94 -14.38 22.27
N PRO A 590 0.98 -14.36 23.62
CA PRO A 590 2.18 -14.02 24.37
C PRO A 590 3.32 -15.00 24.05
N GLU A 591 4.43 -14.49 23.54
CA GLU A 591 5.65 -15.26 23.30
C GLU A 591 6.37 -15.51 24.64
N LYS A 592 6.69 -16.77 24.96
CA LYS A 592 7.57 -17.12 26.08
C LYS A 592 8.96 -17.47 25.55
N PRO A 593 10.05 -17.01 26.19
CA PRO A 593 11.39 -17.44 25.85
C PRO A 593 11.52 -18.96 25.97
N MET A 594 12.02 -19.62 24.92
CA MET A 594 12.32 -21.05 24.98
C MET A 594 13.60 -21.27 25.80
N THR A 595 13.67 -22.41 26.49
CA THR A 595 14.83 -22.78 27.31
C THR A 595 15.30 -24.17 26.92
N GLY A 596 16.62 -24.37 26.91
CA GLY A 596 17.22 -25.64 26.50
C GLY A 596 18.74 -25.52 26.37
N ILE A 597 19.40 -26.66 26.16
CA ILE A 597 20.81 -26.70 25.78
C ILE A 597 20.92 -26.25 24.33
N GLY A 598 21.84 -25.34 24.04
CA GLY A 598 21.99 -24.76 22.70
C GLY A 598 20.88 -23.78 22.31
N VAL A 599 20.04 -23.32 23.26
CA VAL A 599 18.94 -22.39 23.00
C VAL A 599 19.23 -21.05 23.66
N VAL A 600 19.28 -19.97 22.88
CA VAL A 600 19.61 -18.63 23.39
C VAL A 600 18.70 -17.58 22.76
N THR A 601 18.18 -16.65 23.57
CA THR A 601 17.39 -15.52 23.07
C THR A 601 18.30 -14.39 22.58
N GLY A 602 18.19 -14.07 21.29
CA GLY A 602 18.80 -12.91 20.65
C GLY A 602 17.80 -11.78 20.46
N LEU A 603 18.32 -10.56 20.31
CA LEU A 603 17.51 -9.37 19.98
C LEU A 603 17.75 -8.96 18.53
N ALA A 604 16.65 -8.80 17.79
CA ALA A 604 16.66 -8.38 16.40
C ALA A 604 15.92 -7.06 16.21
N TRP A 605 16.33 -6.36 15.17
CA TRP A 605 15.64 -5.18 14.68
C TRP A 605 15.03 -5.51 13.32
N THR A 606 13.75 -5.19 13.15
CA THR A 606 12.99 -5.41 11.92
C THR A 606 12.32 -4.10 11.49
N ALA A 607 11.85 -4.04 10.24
CA ALA A 607 11.06 -2.90 9.76
C ALA A 607 9.77 -2.64 10.58
N LEU A 608 9.27 -3.64 11.30
CA LEU A 608 8.10 -3.55 12.18
C LEU A 608 8.47 -3.18 13.63
N GLY A 609 9.76 -3.00 13.92
CA GLY A 609 10.32 -2.72 15.25
C GLY A 609 11.13 -3.89 15.82
N GLY A 610 11.29 -3.90 17.14
CA GLY A 610 12.12 -4.89 17.84
C GLY A 610 11.45 -6.26 17.97
N ALA A 611 12.25 -7.30 17.72
CA ALA A 611 11.85 -8.69 17.85
C ALA A 611 12.86 -9.48 18.71
N THR A 612 12.39 -10.55 19.33
CA THR A 612 13.25 -11.54 19.96
C THR A 612 13.35 -12.76 19.05
N LEU A 613 14.56 -13.30 18.91
CA LEU A 613 14.83 -14.48 18.12
C LEU A 613 15.36 -15.58 19.04
N THR A 614 14.75 -16.74 19.03
CA THR A 614 15.29 -17.91 19.72
C THR A 614 16.27 -18.62 18.80
N ILE A 615 17.58 -18.52 19.05
CA ILE A 615 18.58 -19.26 18.28
C ILE A 615 18.73 -20.65 18.88
N GLU A 616 18.68 -21.68 18.04
CA GLU A 616 18.73 -23.08 18.44
C GLU A 616 19.93 -23.77 17.77
N ALA A 617 20.76 -24.44 18.55
CA ALA A 617 21.87 -25.24 18.06
C ALA A 617 21.73 -26.67 18.59
N THR A 618 21.81 -27.65 17.70
CA THR A 618 21.75 -29.07 18.07
C THR A 618 22.85 -29.87 17.40
N LYS A 619 23.30 -30.94 18.07
CA LYS A 619 24.22 -31.93 17.51
C LYS A 619 23.39 -33.03 16.84
N VAL A 620 23.53 -33.18 15.53
CA VAL A 620 22.77 -34.16 14.73
C VAL A 620 23.39 -35.55 14.86
N HIS A 621 24.70 -35.66 14.64
CA HIS A 621 25.48 -36.90 14.76
C HIS A 621 26.97 -36.59 14.94
N THR A 622 27.80 -37.62 15.15
CA THR A 622 29.27 -37.51 15.33
C THR A 622 30.07 -38.27 14.25
N LEU A 623 29.50 -38.49 13.07
CA LEU A 623 30.16 -39.24 11.99
C LEU A 623 31.20 -38.42 11.23
N ASN A 624 30.95 -37.12 11.06
CA ASN A 624 31.81 -36.21 10.33
C ASN A 624 31.53 -34.77 10.77
N ARG A 625 32.56 -33.93 10.67
CA ARG A 625 32.41 -32.49 10.84
C ARG A 625 31.41 -31.93 9.85
N GLY A 626 30.51 -31.08 10.32
CA GLY A 626 29.62 -30.32 9.46
C GLY A 626 28.85 -29.25 10.20
N PHE A 627 28.45 -28.21 9.47
CA PHE A 627 27.68 -27.11 10.00
C PHE A 627 26.55 -26.76 9.03
N LYS A 628 25.31 -26.92 9.50
CA LYS A 628 24.10 -26.66 8.71
C LYS A 628 23.35 -25.47 9.29
N LEU A 629 22.94 -24.57 8.41
CA LEU A 629 22.18 -23.37 8.75
C LEU A 629 20.77 -23.44 8.16
N THR A 630 19.74 -23.13 8.94
CA THR A 630 18.35 -23.00 8.45
C THR A 630 17.63 -21.80 9.06
N GLY A 631 16.54 -21.37 8.41
CA GLY A 631 15.73 -20.21 8.85
C GLY A 631 15.73 -19.02 7.90
N LYS A 632 15.99 -19.25 6.60
CA LYS A 632 16.06 -18.23 5.53
C LYS A 632 16.98 -17.05 5.91
N LEU A 633 18.21 -17.38 6.29
CA LEU A 633 19.24 -16.40 6.60
C LEU A 633 19.72 -15.69 5.32
N GLY A 634 19.88 -14.36 5.39
CA GLY A 634 20.60 -13.60 4.36
C GLY A 634 22.10 -13.89 4.38
N GLU A 635 22.82 -13.41 3.36
CA GLU A 635 24.26 -13.69 3.19
C GLU A 635 25.09 -13.18 4.38
N VAL A 636 24.79 -11.98 4.89
CA VAL A 636 25.52 -11.38 6.02
C VAL A 636 25.30 -12.20 7.30
N MET A 637 24.09 -12.74 7.47
CA MET A 637 23.76 -13.54 8.65
C MET A 637 24.37 -14.95 8.58
N LYS A 638 24.51 -15.54 7.38
CA LYS A 638 25.25 -16.79 7.19
C LYS A 638 26.73 -16.61 7.54
N GLU A 639 27.36 -15.54 7.04
CA GLU A 639 28.74 -15.21 7.35
C GLU A 639 28.94 -15.02 8.86
N SER A 640 28.03 -14.29 9.53
CA SER A 640 28.05 -14.11 10.98
C SER A 640 27.98 -15.45 11.75
N ALA A 641 27.19 -16.41 11.26
CA ALA A 641 27.10 -17.74 11.84
C ALA A 641 28.40 -18.56 11.67
N GLU A 642 29.04 -18.46 10.51
CA GLU A 642 30.33 -19.09 10.22
C GLU A 642 31.46 -18.50 11.08
N ILE A 643 31.47 -17.18 11.28
CA ILE A 643 32.42 -16.50 12.18
C ILE A 643 32.23 -16.99 13.62
N ALA A 644 30.98 -17.05 14.10
CA ALA A 644 30.66 -17.56 15.43
C ALA A 644 31.10 -19.02 15.61
N TYR A 645 30.84 -19.88 14.61
CA TYR A 645 31.27 -21.27 14.61
C TYR A 645 32.80 -21.41 14.64
N SER A 646 33.51 -20.65 13.81
CA SER A 646 34.97 -20.65 13.73
C SER A 646 35.62 -20.15 15.04
N TYR A 647 35.08 -19.08 15.62
CA TYR A 647 35.57 -18.52 16.87
C TYR A 647 35.39 -19.51 18.03
N ILE A 648 34.19 -20.08 18.20
CA ILE A 648 33.93 -21.03 19.29
C ILE A 648 34.75 -22.30 19.11
N SER A 649 34.82 -22.85 17.89
CA SER A 649 35.60 -24.07 17.61
C SER A 649 37.07 -23.92 17.97
N SER A 650 37.65 -22.73 17.80
CA SER A 650 39.06 -22.46 18.12
C SER A 650 39.34 -22.12 19.59
N HIS A 651 38.30 -21.87 20.41
CA HIS A 651 38.45 -21.32 21.77
C HIS A 651 37.73 -22.14 22.87
N LEU A 652 37.44 -23.43 22.65
CA LEU A 652 36.71 -24.27 23.62
C LEU A 652 37.46 -24.50 24.95
N LYS A 653 38.78 -24.67 24.90
CA LYS A 653 39.60 -24.96 26.09
C LYS A 653 39.50 -23.86 27.16
N PRO A 654 39.70 -22.56 26.83
CA PRO A 654 39.44 -21.46 27.77
C PRO A 654 38.03 -21.44 28.36
N TYR A 655 37.03 -21.94 27.63
CA TYR A 655 35.63 -21.96 28.06
C TYR A 655 35.20 -23.28 28.71
N LYS A 656 36.15 -24.10 29.21
CA LYS A 656 35.92 -25.39 29.88
C LYS A 656 34.97 -26.31 29.11
N ALA A 657 35.08 -26.35 27.78
CA ALA A 657 34.39 -27.29 26.91
C ALA A 657 35.40 -28.25 26.26
N ASP A 658 34.93 -29.41 25.81
CA ASP A 658 35.78 -30.42 25.15
C ASP A 658 36.38 -29.86 23.86
N PRO A 659 37.72 -29.69 23.75
CA PRO A 659 38.38 -29.14 22.56
C PRO A 659 38.07 -29.91 21.27
N GLY A 660 37.80 -31.22 21.36
CA GLY A 660 37.50 -32.06 20.20
C GLY A 660 36.03 -32.07 19.79
N PHE A 661 35.15 -31.34 20.50
CA PHE A 661 33.70 -31.45 20.31
C PHE A 661 33.25 -31.21 18.87
N PHE A 662 33.80 -30.20 18.19
CA PHE A 662 33.42 -29.86 16.80
C PHE A 662 34.22 -30.59 15.72
N ASP A 663 35.20 -31.44 16.08
CA ASP A 663 36.05 -32.13 15.11
C ASP A 663 35.29 -33.24 14.39
N GLU A 664 34.37 -33.92 15.08
CA GLU A 664 33.54 -35.00 14.51
C GLU A 664 32.03 -34.70 14.55
N ALA A 665 31.62 -33.59 15.17
CA ALA A 665 30.20 -33.25 15.29
C ALA A 665 29.65 -32.58 14.03
N PHE A 666 28.48 -33.07 13.60
CA PHE A 666 27.61 -32.36 12.66
C PHE A 666 26.60 -31.54 13.44
N VAL A 667 26.68 -30.23 13.30
CA VAL A 667 25.90 -29.27 14.08
C VAL A 667 24.91 -28.56 13.19
N HIS A 668 23.67 -28.45 13.65
CA HIS A 668 22.63 -27.72 12.96
C HIS A 668 22.23 -26.52 13.81
N LEU A 669 22.44 -25.32 13.28
CA LEU A 669 21.98 -24.07 13.86
C LEU A 669 20.75 -23.57 13.10
N HIS A 670 19.66 -23.38 13.83
CA HIS A 670 18.39 -22.90 13.34
C HIS A 670 18.08 -21.52 13.92
N VAL A 671 17.61 -20.62 13.05
CA VAL A 671 17.12 -19.29 13.44
C VAL A 671 15.65 -19.17 12.98
N PRO A 672 14.66 -19.53 13.84
CA PRO A 672 13.25 -19.67 13.51
C PRO A 672 12.65 -18.48 12.80
N GLU A 673 11.91 -18.69 11.72
CA GLU A 673 11.33 -17.62 10.89
C GLU A 673 10.53 -16.61 11.74
N GLY A 674 11.01 -15.37 11.78
CA GLY A 674 10.15 -14.21 11.98
C GLY A 674 9.76 -13.72 10.59
N ALA A 675 8.55 -13.19 10.41
CA ALA A 675 7.96 -12.83 9.11
C ALA A 675 8.69 -11.74 8.27
N THR A 676 9.99 -11.51 8.50
CA THR A 676 10.83 -10.52 7.82
C THR A 676 12.21 -11.10 7.50
N PRO A 677 12.81 -10.76 6.34
CA PRO A 677 14.18 -11.16 6.00
C PRO A 677 15.16 -10.77 7.11
N LYS A 678 16.05 -11.69 7.49
CA LYS A 678 17.05 -11.48 8.55
C LYS A 678 18.42 -11.41 7.93
N ASP A 679 18.84 -10.19 7.63
CA ASP A 679 20.13 -9.93 7.01
C ASP A 679 20.87 -8.87 7.82
N GLY A 680 21.64 -9.34 8.81
CA GLY A 680 22.43 -8.47 9.68
C GLY A 680 23.29 -9.25 10.68
N PRO A 681 24.50 -8.75 11.00
CA PRO A 681 25.49 -9.51 11.80
C PRO A 681 25.24 -9.46 13.32
N SER A 682 24.18 -8.77 13.76
CA SER A 682 23.94 -8.43 15.17
C SER A 682 23.60 -9.60 16.12
N ALA A 683 23.55 -10.82 15.59
CA ALA A 683 23.30 -12.06 16.33
C ALA A 683 24.58 -12.88 16.60
N GLY A 684 25.77 -12.38 16.22
CA GLY A 684 27.04 -13.11 16.33
C GLY A 684 27.32 -13.66 17.73
N ILE A 685 27.20 -12.82 18.77
CA ILE A 685 27.41 -13.28 20.16
C ILE A 685 26.34 -14.26 20.64
N THR A 686 25.11 -14.14 20.11
CA THR A 686 23.99 -15.04 20.45
C THR A 686 24.24 -16.44 19.86
N MET A 687 24.67 -16.51 18.60
CA MET A 687 25.00 -17.76 17.92
C MET A 687 26.21 -18.44 18.58
N ALA A 688 27.24 -17.67 18.89
CA ALA A 688 28.40 -18.18 19.62
C ALA A 688 28.02 -18.75 21.00
N THR A 689 27.11 -18.09 21.72
CA THR A 689 26.62 -18.57 23.03
C THR A 689 25.81 -19.85 22.89
N ALA A 690 24.97 -19.98 21.86
CA ALA A 690 24.22 -21.20 21.59
C ALA A 690 25.17 -22.38 21.29
N LEU A 691 26.18 -22.16 20.46
CA LEU A 691 27.20 -23.16 20.15
C LEU A 691 28.02 -23.55 21.39
N LEU A 692 28.39 -22.58 22.24
CA LEU A 692 29.11 -22.84 23.47
C LEU A 692 28.26 -23.61 24.49
N SER A 693 26.97 -23.26 24.62
CA SER A 693 26.01 -24.01 25.46
C SER A 693 25.91 -25.48 25.02
N LEU A 694 25.84 -25.71 23.70
CA LEU A 694 25.83 -27.05 23.11
C LEU A 694 27.12 -27.83 23.41
N ALA A 695 28.29 -27.20 23.23
CA ALA A 695 29.59 -27.83 23.48
C ALA A 695 29.85 -28.11 24.98
N ARG A 696 29.32 -27.28 25.88
CA ARG A 696 29.39 -27.48 27.34
C ARG A 696 28.33 -28.47 27.86
N ASN A 697 27.35 -28.82 27.04
CA ASN A 697 26.15 -29.55 27.46
C ASN A 697 25.46 -28.89 28.67
N GLU A 698 25.42 -27.55 28.68
CA GLU A 698 24.95 -26.74 29.81
C GLU A 698 23.85 -25.78 29.32
N LYS A 699 22.66 -25.86 29.94
CA LYS A 699 21.55 -24.94 29.64
C LYS A 699 21.74 -23.60 30.36
N ILE A 700 21.26 -22.53 29.75
CA ILE A 700 21.18 -21.23 30.41
C ILE A 700 20.04 -21.27 31.44
N GLY A 701 20.38 -21.18 32.73
CA GLY A 701 19.41 -21.36 33.83
C GLY A 701 18.45 -20.19 34.08
N ARG A 702 18.63 -19.07 33.39
CA ARG A 702 17.85 -17.82 33.60
C ARG A 702 17.49 -17.13 32.27
N PRO A 703 16.37 -16.39 32.20
CA PRO A 703 15.99 -15.66 30.99
C PRO A 703 16.93 -14.47 30.76
N LEU A 704 17.74 -14.57 29.71
CA LEU A 704 18.63 -13.49 29.27
C LEU A 704 18.48 -13.28 27.78
N ALA A 705 18.72 -12.05 27.33
CA ALA A 705 18.78 -11.74 25.90
C ALA A 705 20.03 -10.93 25.57
N MET A 706 20.53 -11.10 24.35
CA MET A 706 21.77 -10.45 23.94
C MET A 706 21.75 -10.02 22.47
N THR A 707 22.58 -9.04 22.14
CA THR A 707 22.85 -8.62 20.75
C THR A 707 24.27 -8.11 20.67
N GLY A 708 24.91 -8.32 19.52
CA GLY A 708 26.29 -7.92 19.29
C GLY A 708 26.85 -8.66 18.09
N GLU A 709 27.52 -7.92 17.23
CA GLU A 709 28.31 -8.50 16.15
C GLU A 709 29.61 -9.06 16.72
N LEU A 710 30.03 -10.22 16.23
CA LEU A 710 31.21 -10.94 16.71
C LEU A 710 32.25 -11.01 15.59
N THR A 711 33.50 -10.69 15.91
CA THR A 711 34.63 -10.87 14.99
C THR A 711 35.36 -12.19 15.26
N LEU A 712 36.20 -12.62 14.31
CA LEU A 712 37.09 -13.79 14.48
C LEU A 712 38.09 -13.66 15.64
N THR A 713 38.40 -12.43 16.09
CA THR A 713 39.27 -12.17 17.25
C THR A 713 38.50 -12.13 18.57
N GLY A 714 37.17 -12.30 18.54
CA GLY A 714 36.31 -12.29 19.71
C GLY A 714 35.98 -10.88 20.21
N GLN A 715 36.11 -9.84 19.38
CA GLN A 715 35.61 -8.50 19.70
C GLN A 715 34.09 -8.44 19.50
N VAL A 716 33.41 -7.65 20.33
CA VAL A 716 31.98 -7.39 20.22
C VAL A 716 31.77 -5.97 19.68
N LEU A 717 31.25 -5.89 18.45
CA LEU A 717 31.04 -4.64 17.72
C LEU A 717 29.65 -4.05 17.99
N PRO A 718 29.48 -2.71 17.86
CA PRO A 718 28.20 -2.04 18.07
C PRO A 718 27.14 -2.49 17.06
N VAL A 719 25.88 -2.40 17.47
CA VAL A 719 24.72 -2.75 16.65
C VAL A 719 23.68 -1.64 16.66
N GLY A 720 22.89 -1.54 15.59
CA GLY A 720 21.76 -0.61 15.53
C GLY A 720 20.52 -1.07 16.30
N GLY A 721 19.59 -0.13 16.49
CA GLY A 721 18.24 -0.39 16.99
C GLY A 721 18.16 -0.76 18.48
N ILE A 722 19.02 -0.20 19.32
CA ILE A 722 19.09 -0.52 20.76
C ILE A 722 17.76 -0.25 21.47
N ARG A 723 17.12 0.89 21.19
CA ARG A 723 15.79 1.20 21.72
C ARG A 723 14.80 0.07 21.44
N GLU A 724 14.63 -0.28 20.16
CA GLU A 724 13.68 -1.30 19.73
C GLU A 724 13.99 -2.68 20.32
N LYS A 725 15.27 -3.06 20.38
CA LYS A 725 15.73 -4.33 20.94
C LYS A 725 15.46 -4.44 22.45
N VAL A 726 15.73 -3.39 23.22
CA VAL A 726 15.46 -3.33 24.67
C VAL A 726 13.96 -3.47 24.94
N ILE A 727 13.12 -2.82 24.12
CA ILE A 727 11.66 -2.91 24.22
C ILE A 727 11.18 -4.34 23.95
N ALA A 728 11.74 -4.99 22.94
CA ALA A 728 11.40 -6.36 22.58
C ALA A 728 11.70 -7.33 23.73
N ALA A 729 12.85 -7.17 24.40
CA ALA A 729 13.21 -7.98 25.55
C ALA A 729 12.24 -7.80 26.72
N LYS A 730 11.94 -6.54 27.08
CA LYS A 730 11.00 -6.22 28.16
C LYS A 730 9.60 -6.77 27.89
N ARG A 731 9.17 -6.76 26.62
CA ARG A 731 7.88 -7.31 26.18
C ARG A 731 7.74 -8.81 26.43
N VAL A 732 8.81 -9.59 26.24
CA VAL A 732 8.79 -11.04 26.48
C VAL A 732 9.16 -11.41 27.92
N GLY A 733 9.27 -10.42 28.81
CA GLY A 733 9.61 -10.62 30.23
C GLY A 733 11.07 -10.94 30.48
N VAL A 734 11.97 -10.59 29.56
CA VAL A 734 13.42 -10.75 29.75
C VAL A 734 14.00 -9.47 30.33
N HIS A 735 14.51 -9.58 31.56
CA HIS A 735 15.02 -8.45 32.34
C HIS A 735 16.55 -8.32 32.32
N GLU A 736 17.27 -9.37 31.93
CA GLU A 736 18.74 -9.38 31.86
C GLU A 736 19.20 -9.24 30.41
N LEU A 737 19.99 -8.21 30.11
CA LEU A 737 20.46 -7.87 28.78
C LEU A 737 21.99 -7.82 28.70
N ILE A 738 22.54 -8.33 27.61
CA ILE A 738 23.96 -8.17 27.25
C ILE A 738 24.04 -7.34 25.96
N LEU A 739 24.69 -6.18 26.05
CA LEU A 739 24.84 -5.23 24.95
C LEU A 739 26.33 -4.93 24.68
N PRO A 740 26.71 -4.53 23.46
CA PRO A 740 28.07 -4.08 23.16
C PRO A 740 28.40 -2.82 23.96
N GLN A 741 29.63 -2.71 24.45
CA GLN A 741 30.10 -1.54 25.19
C GLN A 741 29.94 -0.23 24.42
N ALA A 742 30.14 -0.27 23.10
CA ALA A 742 30.02 0.89 22.23
C ALA A 742 28.57 1.42 22.12
N ASN A 743 27.56 0.61 22.49
CA ASN A 743 26.15 1.02 22.49
C ASN A 743 25.67 1.58 23.85
N GLN A 744 26.55 1.76 24.83
CA GLN A 744 26.18 2.35 26.12
C GLN A 744 25.53 3.74 25.97
N PRO A 745 26.07 4.67 25.14
CA PRO A 745 25.44 5.98 24.96
C PRO A 745 24.02 5.89 24.37
N ASP A 746 23.74 4.92 23.51
CA ASP A 746 22.41 4.70 22.92
C ASP A 746 21.42 4.20 23.98
N PHE A 747 21.88 3.37 24.91
CA PHE A 747 21.08 2.88 26.03
C PHE A 747 20.79 3.99 27.06
N ASP A 748 21.78 4.84 27.36
CA ASP A 748 21.63 5.90 28.37
C ASP A 748 20.60 6.96 27.95
N ARG A 749 20.49 7.22 26.64
CA ARG A 749 19.48 8.10 26.03
C ARG A 749 18.05 7.55 26.09
N LEU A 750 17.86 6.28 26.47
CA LEU A 750 16.53 5.71 26.59
C LEU A 750 15.77 6.33 27.78
N PRO A 751 14.44 6.53 27.65
CA PRO A 751 13.64 7.01 28.76
C PRO A 751 13.74 6.11 30.00
N ASP A 752 13.66 6.68 31.19
CA ASP A 752 13.85 5.95 32.46
C ASP A 752 12.86 4.81 32.65
N TYR A 753 11.63 4.97 32.18
CA TYR A 753 10.61 3.91 32.25
C TYR A 753 10.92 2.71 31.34
N VAL A 754 11.73 2.89 30.28
CA VAL A 754 12.23 1.79 29.44
C VAL A 754 13.33 1.03 30.18
N LYS A 755 14.27 1.78 30.78
CA LYS A 755 15.39 1.23 31.57
C LYS A 755 14.94 0.57 32.88
N ALA A 756 13.83 1.02 33.46
CA ALA A 756 13.31 0.51 34.72
C ALA A 756 13.08 -1.01 34.69
N GLY A 757 13.64 -1.71 35.70
CA GLY A 757 13.51 -3.15 35.86
C GLY A 757 14.37 -3.98 34.89
N LEU A 758 15.39 -3.37 34.26
CA LEU A 758 16.37 -4.07 33.43
C LEU A 758 17.75 -4.08 34.09
N SER A 759 18.41 -5.23 34.05
CA SER A 759 19.83 -5.38 34.37
C SER A 759 20.60 -5.49 33.05
N VAL A 760 21.48 -4.53 32.77
CA VAL A 760 22.21 -4.47 31.50
C VAL A 760 23.70 -4.59 31.75
N SER A 761 24.33 -5.55 31.08
CA SER A 761 25.78 -5.76 31.10
C SER A 761 26.38 -5.35 29.76
N PHE A 762 27.37 -4.47 29.81
CA PHE A 762 28.10 -3.99 28.63
C PHE A 762 29.40 -4.78 28.44
N VAL A 763 29.62 -5.29 27.22
CA VAL A 763 30.75 -6.20 26.91
C VAL A 763 31.62 -5.69 25.77
N LYS A 764 32.93 -5.94 25.84
CA LYS A 764 33.89 -5.60 24.77
C LYS A 764 34.36 -6.84 24.01
N HIS A 765 34.45 -7.97 24.70
CA HIS A 765 34.91 -9.23 24.14
C HIS A 765 33.95 -10.38 24.47
N TYR A 766 33.93 -11.40 23.61
CA TYR A 766 33.08 -12.57 23.82
C TYR A 766 33.40 -13.32 25.13
N LYS A 767 34.65 -13.30 25.59
CA LYS A 767 35.03 -13.84 26.90
C LYS A 767 34.22 -13.23 28.06
N ASP A 768 33.85 -11.95 27.94
CA ASP A 768 33.04 -11.25 28.94
C ASP A 768 31.61 -11.81 28.91
N VAL A 769 31.06 -12.06 27.71
CA VAL A 769 29.76 -12.72 27.50
C VAL A 769 29.77 -14.13 28.11
N ALA A 770 30.77 -14.95 27.78
CA ALA A 770 30.88 -16.32 28.30
C ALA A 770 30.98 -16.34 29.82
N LYS A 771 31.73 -15.40 30.43
CA LYS A 771 31.81 -15.25 31.88
C LYS A 771 30.49 -14.83 32.51
N LEU A 772 29.74 -13.92 31.88
CA LEU A 772 28.42 -13.51 32.39
C LEU A 772 27.41 -14.65 32.31
N VAL A 773 27.41 -15.41 31.21
CA VAL A 773 26.42 -16.48 30.96
C VAL A 773 26.73 -17.74 31.77
N PHE A 774 27.99 -18.20 31.78
CA PHE A 774 28.41 -19.50 32.33
C PHE A 774 29.39 -19.38 33.52
N GLY A 775 29.73 -18.17 33.97
CA GLY A 775 30.65 -17.94 35.08
C GLY A 775 29.97 -18.20 36.43
N GLY A 776 29.76 -19.48 36.72
CA GLY A 776 29.56 -20.06 38.05
C GLY A 776 30.81 -20.78 38.53
#